data_AF-A0A971CY60-F1
#
_entry.id   AF-A0A971CY60-F1
#
_cell.length_a   1.000
_cell.length_b   1.000
_cell.length_c   1.000
_cell.angle_alpha   90.00
_cell.angle_beta   90.00
_cell.angle_gamma   90.00
#
_symmetry.space_group_name_H-M   'P 1'
#
loop_
_entity.id
_entity.type
_entity.pdbx_description
1 polymer ?
#
loop_
_entity_poly.entity_id
_entity_poly.type
_entity_poly.pdbx_seq_one_letter_code
_entity_poly.pdbx_strand_id
1 'polypeptide(L)'
;MKRALKLVSASALALATLVPATAAKAATSYTSDSNKPNVVTLLGEYNNWWTPKANASNASDDVYRGTVSDAGKSVLSKNDELTESINNATASNTATVDGTHTQAQRALIDADQNAKETYADALGPILSKFLTTGLSDGSLPKTNNLLFANNATVTTYLGTGAAKQYFNYPRPFFTVASDTQNRSMNGDNNLNGLKAELNISRIPDWTDSSTGMTHSASYASMFGAPSQAFPSGHTTYAYSSGIGLATLLPELGTEIVTRASEAGNNRIALGVHYPLDVMGGRINGEAANTARWSDESFRNDQLLPARDELVNYMTAQCKAAGYGDTLQACIDKTGANAKAGYTNTFTDAVSTKPVTDRASAITAYTSRMTYGFTQTSASGKAAVVPEGSENLMLTAFPTLTDAQRKAILAASEIDSGYPFDSSSNGYERLNLAKAYSAKVTLSADKQNILSITFGNSKPSVSVSSTDAITGLLADFGTYWKAGVGVTDEGKSVLKHDDDLTVSINNKAATETASGTNDQQARAVVDAEMNSEKTLHDALGTVIGGYYEDGVNNGSLEKTSDYLDDMSASASTGKAKTAFSHPRPYVDRVNYNGTTLNLNGLQQTLGIKKVAAYEEQGQYNGLAASGSFPSGHTTFAFTQGAGLASILPEFGTQIMTRVSEAGNNRIVLGVHYPLDIMGGHIAGQYGVATALGDEDTRSEANSAREELVNYLTSRCKADGYGDTLEACITATDAKGSKGYQNAFTDSVSTEAVSGTTSEISAYTSRMTYGFAQTGKAGQAAVVPDAAVNLLRDVPGYSTLTDAQLKEVLAMTEIDSGYPLDASSEGWGRINLAAAYSSKVTLNTKGDVIAVTTGQNVASVETQSDAPTKPDTNNGKSDTPAPSATTKDKGAADTTAAKKNGALATTGAQSSGIIVAFVVLLSGAVLTLVLRKRVR
;
A
#
# COMPACT_ATOMS: atom_id res chain seq x y z
N MET A 1 55.02 -14.33 -67.16
CA MET A 1 55.93 -15.32 -66.54
C MET A 1 57.24 -14.66 -66.18
N LYS A 2 57.65 -14.84 -64.92
CA LYS A 2 59.03 -14.86 -64.38
C LYS A 2 59.90 -13.61 -64.54
N ARG A 3 60.13 -12.94 -63.41
CA ARG A 3 61.50 -12.59 -62.98
C ARG A 3 61.55 -12.45 -61.45
N ALA A 4 62.37 -13.29 -60.84
CA ALA A 4 62.86 -13.14 -59.48
C ALA A 4 64.10 -12.24 -59.51
N LEU A 5 64.23 -11.36 -58.53
CA LEU A 5 65.52 -10.83 -58.11
C LEU A 5 65.50 -10.64 -56.58
N LYS A 6 66.51 -11.21 -55.92
CA LYS A 6 66.83 -11.07 -54.50
C LYS A 6 67.20 -9.62 -54.18
N LEU A 7 66.80 -9.11 -53.04
CA LEU A 7 67.60 -8.14 -52.30
C LEU A 7 67.41 -8.30 -50.78
N VAL A 8 68.52 -8.10 -50.09
CA VAL A 8 68.78 -8.22 -48.66
C VAL A 8 68.00 -7.16 -47.89
N SER A 9 67.24 -7.56 -46.88
CA SER A 9 66.56 -6.63 -45.96
C SER A 9 67.36 -6.49 -44.68
N ALA A 10 67.98 -5.32 -44.52
CA ALA A 10 68.57 -4.84 -43.28
C ALA A 10 67.49 -4.31 -42.32
N SER A 11 67.72 -4.57 -41.05
CA SER A 11 66.87 -4.32 -39.90
C SER A 11 66.52 -2.83 -39.71
N ALA A 12 65.23 -2.53 -39.59
CA ALA A 12 64.73 -1.30 -38.96
C ALA A 12 63.98 -1.70 -37.69
N LEU A 13 64.54 -1.30 -36.55
CA LEU A 13 64.02 -1.50 -35.21
C LEU A 13 62.81 -0.57 -34.99
N ALA A 14 61.60 -1.08 -35.16
CA ALA A 14 60.39 -0.41 -34.69
C ALA A 14 60.05 -0.95 -33.30
N LEU A 15 60.22 -0.10 -32.27
CA LEU A 15 59.68 -0.35 -30.93
C LEU A 15 58.14 -0.44 -31.04
N ALA A 16 57.62 -1.67 -31.09
CA ALA A 16 56.22 -1.93 -30.78
C ALA A 16 56.09 -1.79 -29.26
N THR A 17 55.44 -0.73 -28.81
CA THR A 17 54.95 -0.62 -27.43
C THR A 17 54.02 -1.80 -27.16
N LEU A 18 54.45 -2.72 -26.31
CA LEU A 18 53.61 -3.74 -25.70
C LEU A 18 52.49 -3.01 -24.94
N VAL A 19 51.30 -2.94 -25.55
CA VAL A 19 50.08 -2.72 -24.78
C VAL A 19 49.90 -4.00 -23.95
N PRO A 20 49.91 -3.93 -22.61
CA PRO A 20 49.62 -5.11 -21.82
C PRO A 20 48.20 -5.56 -22.19
N ALA A 21 48.07 -6.81 -22.63
CA ALA A 21 46.77 -7.44 -22.74
C ALA A 21 46.07 -7.29 -21.38
N THR A 22 45.02 -6.48 -21.32
CA THR A 22 44.16 -6.41 -20.15
C THR A 22 43.63 -7.81 -19.93
N ALA A 23 44.08 -8.47 -18.86
CA ALA A 23 43.54 -9.75 -18.45
C ALA A 23 42.02 -9.61 -18.40
N ALA A 24 41.30 -10.40 -19.21
CA ALA A 24 39.85 -10.49 -19.12
C ALA A 24 39.52 -10.84 -17.67
N LYS A 25 38.83 -9.92 -16.98
CA LYS A 25 38.37 -10.15 -15.61
C LYS A 25 37.54 -11.41 -15.63
N ALA A 26 37.93 -12.43 -14.86
CA ALA A 26 37.16 -13.66 -14.75
C ALA A 26 35.72 -13.32 -14.37
N ALA A 27 34.74 -13.95 -15.03
CA ALA A 27 33.33 -13.76 -14.69
C ALA A 27 33.12 -14.04 -13.21
N THR A 28 32.41 -13.16 -12.50
CA THR A 28 32.04 -13.36 -11.10
C THR A 28 31.25 -14.67 -11.01
N SER A 29 31.71 -15.61 -10.18
CA SER A 29 31.00 -16.86 -9.92
C SER A 29 30.06 -16.68 -8.75
N TYR A 30 28.85 -17.19 -8.89
CA TYR A 30 27.82 -17.20 -7.85
C TYR A 30 27.68 -18.62 -7.28
N THR A 31 27.24 -18.75 -6.02
CA THR A 31 27.01 -20.06 -5.39
C THR A 31 25.95 -20.85 -6.16
N SER A 32 24.93 -20.17 -6.68
CA SER A 32 23.92 -20.76 -7.56
C SER A 32 24.52 -21.44 -8.80
N ASP A 33 25.68 -20.99 -9.31
CA ASP A 33 26.30 -21.61 -10.50
C ASP A 33 26.74 -23.05 -10.25
N SER A 34 27.06 -23.40 -9.00
CA SER A 34 27.47 -24.75 -8.60
C SER A 34 26.31 -25.61 -8.06
N ASN A 35 25.21 -24.98 -7.64
CA ASN A 35 24.06 -25.64 -7.00
C ASN A 35 22.79 -25.53 -7.85
N LYS A 36 22.88 -25.92 -9.13
CA LYS A 36 21.74 -25.83 -10.04
C LYS A 36 20.65 -26.87 -9.71
N PRO A 37 19.36 -26.52 -9.82
CA PRO A 37 18.28 -27.48 -9.67
C PRO A 37 18.41 -28.67 -10.65
N ASN A 38 18.06 -29.87 -10.20
CA ASN A 38 18.03 -31.06 -11.06
C ASN A 38 16.67 -31.18 -11.76
N VAL A 39 16.62 -30.76 -13.02
CA VAL A 39 15.40 -30.75 -13.84
C VAL A 39 14.83 -32.16 -14.06
N VAL A 40 15.67 -33.20 -14.19
CA VAL A 40 15.21 -34.59 -14.34
C VAL A 40 14.46 -35.05 -13.10
N THR A 41 14.96 -34.69 -11.91
CA THR A 41 14.29 -35.01 -10.65
C THR A 41 12.97 -34.26 -10.51
N LEU A 42 12.95 -32.94 -10.77
CA LEU A 42 11.73 -32.12 -10.66
C LEU A 42 10.60 -32.60 -11.59
N LEU A 43 10.95 -33.16 -12.74
CA LEU A 43 10.01 -33.66 -13.74
C LEU A 43 9.89 -35.19 -13.74
N GLY A 44 10.40 -35.86 -12.71
CA GLY A 44 10.50 -37.31 -12.64
C GLY A 44 9.15 -38.06 -12.73
N GLU A 45 8.04 -37.40 -12.35
CA GLU A 45 6.68 -37.98 -12.50
C GLU A 45 6.36 -38.34 -13.96
N TYR A 46 7.03 -37.72 -14.94
CA TYR A 46 6.85 -38.05 -16.35
C TYR A 46 7.13 -39.53 -16.67
N ASN A 47 8.04 -40.15 -15.92
CA ASN A 47 8.37 -41.58 -16.06
C ASN A 47 7.20 -42.51 -15.73
N ASN A 48 6.16 -42.03 -15.04
CA ASN A 48 4.95 -42.81 -14.81
C ASN A 48 4.14 -43.02 -16.09
N TRP A 49 4.29 -42.13 -17.08
CA TRP A 49 3.52 -42.14 -18.33
C TRP A 49 4.36 -42.55 -19.54
N TRP A 50 5.67 -42.30 -19.49
CA TRP A 50 6.61 -42.58 -20.56
C TRP A 50 7.90 -43.18 -20.02
N THR A 51 8.25 -44.38 -20.49
CA THR A 51 9.54 -45.02 -20.22
C THR A 51 10.52 -44.68 -21.35
N PRO A 52 11.51 -43.80 -21.13
CA PRO A 52 12.45 -43.42 -22.18
C PRO A 52 13.45 -44.54 -22.49
N LYS A 53 13.86 -44.64 -23.75
CA LYS A 53 15.08 -45.36 -24.12
C LYS A 53 16.28 -44.45 -23.84
N ALA A 54 17.29 -45.00 -23.16
CA ALA A 54 18.50 -44.27 -22.79
C ALA A 54 19.20 -43.68 -24.03
N ASN A 55 19.55 -42.39 -23.96
CA ASN A 55 20.18 -41.65 -25.05
C ASN A 55 21.20 -40.62 -24.52
N ALA A 56 22.20 -41.10 -23.76
CA ALA A 56 23.15 -40.23 -23.07
C ALA A 56 24.11 -39.45 -24.00
N SER A 57 24.27 -39.90 -25.26
CA SER A 57 25.14 -39.24 -26.25
C SER A 57 24.37 -38.42 -27.29
N ASN A 58 23.05 -38.33 -27.16
CA ASN A 58 22.14 -37.76 -28.18
C ASN A 58 22.39 -38.34 -29.59
N ALA A 59 22.62 -39.65 -29.67
CA ALA A 59 22.95 -40.33 -30.91
C ALA A 59 21.73 -40.42 -31.84
N SER A 60 21.92 -40.19 -33.14
CA SER A 60 20.83 -40.01 -34.12
C SER A 60 19.93 -41.23 -34.29
N ASP A 61 20.40 -42.43 -33.96
CA ASP A 61 19.66 -43.69 -33.96
C ASP A 61 18.79 -43.90 -32.70
N ASP A 62 19.17 -43.24 -31.59
CA ASP A 62 18.53 -43.42 -30.28
C ASP A 62 17.65 -42.24 -29.84
N VAL A 63 17.61 -41.15 -30.60
CA VAL A 63 16.76 -39.98 -30.30
C VAL A 63 15.26 -40.28 -30.47
N TYR A 64 14.42 -39.62 -29.66
CA TYR A 64 12.96 -39.71 -29.72
C TYR A 64 12.41 -41.12 -29.42
N ARG A 65 13.12 -41.91 -28.59
CA ARG A 65 12.79 -43.32 -28.35
C ARG A 65 12.24 -43.60 -26.95
N GLY A 66 11.25 -44.49 -26.87
CA GLY A 66 10.71 -45.00 -25.61
C GLY A 66 9.37 -45.72 -25.75
N THR A 67 8.66 -45.89 -24.63
CA THR A 67 7.42 -46.66 -24.53
C THR A 67 6.40 -45.96 -23.63
N VAL A 68 5.17 -45.84 -24.11
CA VAL A 68 4.03 -45.33 -23.32
C VAL A 68 3.58 -46.41 -22.34
N SER A 69 3.50 -46.06 -21.05
CA SER A 69 3.01 -46.97 -20.01
C SER A 69 1.47 -47.12 -20.07
N ASP A 70 0.89 -48.04 -19.31
CA ASP A 70 -0.57 -48.15 -19.22
C ASP A 70 -1.21 -46.94 -18.52
N ALA A 71 -0.57 -46.42 -17.48
CA ALA A 71 -1.00 -45.18 -16.83
C ALA A 71 -0.86 -43.96 -17.76
N GLY A 72 0.09 -44.01 -18.71
CA GLY A 72 0.32 -42.96 -19.70
C GLY A 72 -0.76 -42.88 -20.77
N LYS A 73 -1.55 -43.93 -21.02
CA LYS A 73 -2.58 -43.94 -22.08
C LYS A 73 -3.54 -42.76 -21.97
N SER A 74 -4.15 -42.55 -20.80
CA SER A 74 -5.14 -41.48 -20.62
C SER A 74 -4.49 -40.09 -20.61
N VAL A 75 -3.41 -39.93 -19.84
CA VAL A 75 -2.72 -38.66 -19.67
C VAL A 75 -2.11 -38.18 -20.98
N LEU A 76 -1.38 -39.04 -21.70
CA LEU A 76 -0.77 -38.66 -22.98
C LEU A 76 -1.79 -38.57 -24.13
N SER A 77 -2.93 -39.29 -24.08
CA SER A 77 -4.04 -39.04 -25.02
C SER A 77 -4.60 -37.63 -24.85
N LYS A 78 -4.86 -37.20 -23.61
CA LYS A 78 -5.32 -35.83 -23.34
C LYS A 78 -4.29 -34.78 -23.77
N ASN A 79 -3.00 -35.08 -23.59
CA ASN A 79 -1.88 -34.26 -24.05
C ASN A 79 -1.91 -34.08 -25.58
N ASP A 80 -2.16 -35.16 -26.33
CA ASP A 80 -2.30 -35.16 -27.79
C ASP A 80 -3.55 -34.37 -28.25
N GLU A 81 -4.71 -34.64 -27.65
CA GLU A 81 -5.99 -33.99 -27.97
C GLU A 81 -5.93 -32.46 -27.80
N LEU A 82 -5.36 -32.00 -26.69
CA LEU A 82 -5.18 -30.56 -26.43
C LEU A 82 -4.21 -29.94 -27.44
N THR A 83 -3.16 -30.66 -27.83
CA THR A 83 -2.19 -30.18 -28.83
C THR A 83 -2.85 -30.01 -30.19
N GLU A 84 -3.58 -31.02 -30.68
CA GLU A 84 -4.33 -30.93 -31.93
C GLU A 84 -5.36 -29.78 -31.88
N SER A 85 -6.08 -29.64 -30.76
CA SER A 85 -7.12 -28.61 -30.59
C SER A 85 -6.56 -27.18 -30.62
N ILE A 86 -5.55 -26.89 -29.80
CA ILE A 86 -4.95 -25.55 -29.68
C ILE A 86 -4.25 -25.16 -30.99
N ASN A 87 -3.50 -26.07 -31.61
CA ASN A 87 -2.83 -25.81 -32.88
C ASN A 87 -3.83 -25.55 -34.02
N ASN A 88 -4.87 -26.38 -34.17
CA ASN A 88 -5.84 -26.19 -35.26
C ASN A 88 -6.72 -24.96 -35.05
N ALA A 89 -7.07 -24.62 -33.80
CA ALA A 89 -7.75 -23.36 -33.49
C ALA A 89 -6.89 -22.15 -33.88
N THR A 90 -5.59 -22.19 -33.58
CA THR A 90 -4.64 -21.14 -33.97
C THR A 90 -4.50 -21.03 -35.48
N ALA A 91 -4.30 -22.16 -36.18
CA ALA A 91 -4.06 -22.20 -37.61
C ALA A 91 -5.27 -21.74 -38.43
N SER A 92 -6.48 -21.98 -37.93
CA SER A 92 -7.72 -21.57 -38.60
C SER A 92 -8.14 -20.13 -38.30
N ASN A 93 -7.69 -19.55 -37.18
CA ASN A 93 -8.04 -18.19 -36.80
C ASN A 93 -7.09 -17.16 -37.43
N THR A 94 -7.61 -16.40 -38.39
CA THR A 94 -6.87 -15.34 -39.09
C THR A 94 -7.16 -13.94 -38.55
N ALA A 95 -7.97 -13.82 -37.49
CA ALA A 95 -8.23 -12.53 -36.86
C ALA A 95 -7.02 -12.05 -36.05
N THR A 96 -6.80 -10.74 -36.03
CA THR A 96 -5.81 -10.10 -35.16
C THR A 96 -6.28 -10.13 -33.70
N VAL A 97 -5.38 -10.47 -32.78
CA VAL A 97 -5.73 -10.76 -31.37
C VAL A 97 -5.22 -9.70 -30.39
N ASP A 98 -4.35 -8.80 -30.86
CA ASP A 98 -3.81 -7.64 -30.14
C ASP A 98 -3.93 -6.34 -30.95
N GLY A 99 -4.75 -6.36 -32.00
CA GLY A 99 -4.92 -5.25 -32.94
C GLY A 99 -3.89 -5.20 -34.07
N THR A 100 -2.81 -5.98 -34.00
CA THR A 100 -1.71 -5.97 -35.00
C THR A 100 -1.38 -7.34 -35.57
N HIS A 101 -1.43 -8.39 -34.77
CA HIS A 101 -0.98 -9.74 -35.11
C HIS A 101 -2.09 -10.77 -34.89
N THR A 102 -2.13 -11.80 -35.73
CA THR A 102 -2.90 -13.01 -35.45
C THR A 102 -2.23 -13.83 -34.35
N GLN A 103 -2.95 -14.78 -33.74
CA GLN A 103 -2.34 -15.69 -32.76
C GLN A 103 -1.17 -16.49 -33.37
N ALA A 104 -1.28 -16.91 -34.63
CA ALA A 104 -0.21 -17.62 -35.34
C ALA A 104 1.05 -16.75 -35.48
N GLN A 105 0.89 -15.46 -35.81
CA GLN A 105 2.01 -14.52 -35.91
C GLN A 105 2.66 -14.25 -34.56
N ARG A 106 1.86 -14.01 -33.50
CA ARG A 106 2.39 -13.91 -32.13
C ARG A 106 3.16 -15.15 -31.71
N ALA A 107 2.67 -16.33 -32.09
CA ALA A 107 3.33 -17.57 -31.77
C ALA A 107 4.69 -17.74 -32.47
N LEU A 108 4.82 -17.24 -33.70
CA LEU A 108 6.11 -17.17 -34.41
C LEU A 108 7.06 -16.14 -33.79
N ILE A 109 6.57 -14.95 -33.39
CA ILE A 109 7.38 -13.94 -32.68
C ILE A 109 7.94 -14.51 -31.38
N ASP A 110 7.08 -15.13 -30.56
CA ASP A 110 7.51 -15.81 -29.33
C ASP A 110 8.44 -16.99 -29.62
N ALA A 111 8.50 -17.46 -30.87
CA ALA A 111 9.38 -18.55 -31.23
C ALA A 111 10.86 -18.16 -31.26
N ASP A 112 11.15 -16.89 -31.46
CA ASP A 112 12.49 -16.37 -31.65
C ASP A 112 13.29 -16.21 -30.34
N GLN A 113 12.63 -16.38 -29.18
CA GLN A 113 13.23 -16.18 -27.86
C GLN A 113 13.82 -14.78 -27.70
N ASN A 114 13.02 -13.78 -28.07
CA ASN A 114 13.35 -12.37 -27.89
C ASN A 114 12.42 -11.74 -26.84
N ALA A 115 12.87 -11.69 -25.59
CA ALA A 115 12.10 -11.10 -24.49
C ALA A 115 11.68 -9.64 -24.75
N LYS A 116 12.40 -8.90 -25.61
CA LYS A 116 12.03 -7.51 -25.97
C LYS A 116 10.71 -7.47 -26.75
N GLU A 117 10.51 -8.42 -27.66
CA GLU A 117 9.30 -8.53 -28.47
C GLU A 117 8.17 -9.22 -27.69
N THR A 118 8.49 -10.30 -26.97
CA THR A 118 7.49 -11.07 -26.21
C THR A 118 6.79 -10.27 -25.12
N TYR A 119 7.51 -9.43 -24.36
CA TYR A 119 6.93 -8.73 -23.20
C TYR A 119 6.51 -7.28 -23.47
N ALA A 120 6.65 -6.81 -24.72
CA ALA A 120 6.29 -5.44 -25.07
C ALA A 120 4.80 -5.15 -24.77
N ASP A 121 3.89 -6.08 -25.01
CA ASP A 121 2.45 -5.88 -24.78
C ASP A 121 2.05 -6.04 -23.30
N ALA A 122 2.82 -6.79 -22.51
CA ALA A 122 2.56 -6.96 -21.08
C ALA A 122 2.65 -5.64 -20.28
N LEU A 123 3.35 -4.64 -20.81
CA LEU A 123 3.56 -3.34 -20.16
C LEU A 123 2.57 -2.26 -20.64
N GLY A 124 1.70 -2.58 -21.58
CA GLY A 124 0.86 -1.60 -22.28
C GLY A 124 1.66 -0.67 -23.20
N PRO A 125 0.98 0.13 -24.05
CA PRO A 125 1.61 0.84 -25.16
C PRO A 125 2.61 1.93 -24.74
N ILE A 126 2.44 2.52 -23.55
CA ILE A 126 3.29 3.63 -23.08
C ILE A 126 4.57 3.12 -22.42
N LEU A 127 4.46 2.28 -21.37
CA LEU A 127 5.63 1.80 -20.64
C LEU A 127 6.52 0.89 -21.50
N SER A 128 5.91 0.14 -22.43
CA SER A 128 6.63 -0.62 -23.45
C SER A 128 7.53 0.26 -24.32
N LYS A 129 7.03 1.42 -24.75
CA LYS A 129 7.83 2.39 -25.52
C LYS A 129 9.01 2.90 -24.72
N PHE A 130 8.85 3.16 -23.43
CA PHE A 130 9.97 3.57 -22.57
C PHE A 130 11.00 2.46 -22.44
N LEU A 131 10.59 1.23 -22.14
CA LEU A 131 11.49 0.09 -22.04
C LEU A 131 12.28 -0.11 -23.34
N THR A 132 11.58 -0.19 -24.47
CA THR A 132 12.21 -0.41 -25.78
C THR A 132 13.16 0.72 -26.18
N THR A 133 12.81 1.97 -25.90
CA THR A 133 13.70 3.13 -26.11
C THR A 133 14.97 3.00 -25.28
N GLY A 134 14.85 2.80 -23.96
CA GLY A 134 15.99 2.69 -23.05
C GLY A 134 16.90 1.48 -23.33
N LEU A 135 16.34 0.38 -23.84
CA LEU A 135 17.13 -0.76 -24.31
C LEU A 135 17.85 -0.46 -25.63
N SER A 136 17.24 0.32 -26.53
CA SER A 136 17.80 0.64 -27.85
C SER A 136 18.88 1.72 -27.80
N ASP A 137 18.73 2.72 -26.92
CA ASP A 137 19.67 3.83 -26.78
C ASP A 137 20.83 3.54 -25.81
N GLY A 138 20.77 2.40 -25.10
CA GLY A 138 21.80 1.97 -24.16
C GLY A 138 21.67 2.56 -22.76
N SER A 139 20.56 3.21 -22.42
CA SER A 139 20.29 3.75 -21.08
C SER A 139 20.00 2.70 -20.02
N LEU A 140 19.70 1.45 -20.43
CA LEU A 140 19.36 0.32 -19.55
C LEU A 140 20.40 -0.82 -19.62
N PRO A 141 21.71 -0.59 -19.41
CA PRO A 141 22.73 -1.61 -19.60
C PRO A 141 22.64 -2.77 -18.59
N LYS A 142 22.29 -2.52 -17.33
CA LYS A 142 22.17 -3.58 -16.31
C LYS A 142 20.91 -4.40 -16.55
N THR A 143 19.78 -3.74 -16.80
CA THR A 143 18.52 -4.41 -17.15
C THR A 143 18.67 -5.26 -18.43
N ASN A 144 19.35 -4.71 -19.45
CA ASN A 144 19.62 -5.44 -20.69
C ASN A 144 20.50 -6.68 -20.44
N ASN A 145 21.59 -6.54 -19.68
CA ASN A 145 22.49 -7.67 -19.37
C ASN A 145 21.81 -8.76 -18.52
N LEU A 146 20.89 -8.38 -17.63
CA LEU A 146 20.16 -9.32 -16.80
C LEU A 146 19.13 -10.14 -17.61
N LEU A 147 18.37 -9.50 -18.50
CA LEU A 147 17.15 -10.09 -19.10
C LEU A 147 17.09 -10.11 -20.63
N PHE A 148 17.59 -9.09 -21.31
CA PHE A 148 17.25 -8.85 -22.73
C PHE A 148 18.41 -9.07 -23.72
N ALA A 149 19.64 -9.22 -23.24
CA ALA A 149 20.77 -9.60 -24.07
C ALA A 149 20.65 -11.08 -24.51
N ASN A 150 21.23 -11.42 -25.67
CA ASN A 150 21.22 -12.80 -26.19
C ASN A 150 21.84 -13.84 -25.23
N ASN A 151 22.75 -13.39 -24.36
CA ASN A 151 23.39 -14.19 -23.31
C ASN A 151 22.99 -13.70 -21.91
N ALA A 152 21.77 -13.17 -21.75
CA ALA A 152 21.25 -12.67 -20.49
C ALA A 152 21.38 -13.72 -19.37
N THR A 153 21.88 -13.28 -18.21
CA THR A 153 22.33 -14.17 -17.13
C THR A 153 21.21 -15.03 -16.54
N VAL A 154 19.97 -14.54 -16.63
CA VAL A 154 18.77 -15.22 -16.13
C VAL A 154 18.29 -16.28 -17.10
N THR A 155 18.19 -15.96 -18.40
CA THR A 155 17.60 -16.86 -19.42
C THR A 155 18.51 -18.02 -19.78
N THR A 156 19.83 -17.89 -19.60
CA THR A 156 20.80 -18.95 -19.91
C THR A 156 21.23 -19.77 -18.68
N TYR A 157 20.68 -19.50 -17.50
CA TYR A 157 21.16 -20.11 -16.25
C TYR A 157 20.91 -21.63 -16.17
N LEU A 158 19.67 -22.06 -16.45
CA LEU A 158 19.23 -23.44 -16.29
C LEU A 158 18.64 -23.99 -17.61
N GLY A 159 19.48 -24.70 -18.37
CA GLY A 159 19.07 -25.31 -19.64
C GLY A 159 18.28 -26.62 -19.47
N THR A 160 17.58 -27.03 -20.53
CA THR A 160 16.78 -28.27 -20.57
C THR A 160 17.48 -29.46 -21.21
N GLY A 161 18.72 -29.28 -21.73
CA GLY A 161 19.40 -30.28 -22.58
C GLY A 161 19.54 -31.66 -21.95
N ALA A 162 20.00 -31.75 -20.70
CA ALA A 162 20.14 -33.01 -19.99
C ALA A 162 18.78 -33.72 -19.78
N ALA A 163 17.73 -32.96 -19.43
CA ALA A 163 16.39 -33.51 -19.29
C ALA A 163 15.81 -33.99 -20.62
N LYS A 164 16.02 -33.24 -21.71
CA LYS A 164 15.60 -33.64 -23.07
C LYS A 164 16.23 -34.95 -23.51
N GLN A 165 17.53 -35.14 -23.26
CA GLN A 165 18.23 -36.39 -23.54
C GLN A 165 17.72 -37.55 -22.67
N TYR A 166 17.42 -37.27 -21.40
CA TYR A 166 16.92 -38.28 -20.46
C TYR A 166 15.51 -38.75 -20.84
N PHE A 167 14.54 -37.84 -20.99
CA PHE A 167 13.14 -38.19 -21.27
C PHE A 167 12.90 -38.55 -22.74
N ASN A 168 13.74 -38.06 -23.65
CA ASN A 168 13.82 -38.51 -25.02
C ASN A 168 12.49 -38.58 -25.82
N TYR A 169 11.54 -37.68 -25.57
CA TYR A 169 10.18 -37.75 -26.11
C TYR A 169 10.06 -37.15 -27.54
N PRO A 170 9.38 -37.82 -28.50
CA PRO A 170 9.14 -37.30 -29.86
C PRO A 170 8.29 -36.02 -29.89
N ARG A 171 8.40 -35.23 -30.97
CA ARG A 171 7.63 -33.99 -31.16
C ARG A 171 6.25 -34.22 -31.80
N PRO A 172 5.27 -33.31 -31.63
CA PRO A 172 3.92 -33.51 -32.12
C PRO A 172 3.79 -33.48 -33.65
N PHE A 173 4.55 -32.62 -34.32
CA PHE A 173 4.41 -32.37 -35.76
C PHE A 173 5.03 -33.43 -36.67
N PHE A 174 5.66 -34.47 -36.12
CA PHE A 174 6.34 -35.50 -36.90
C PHE A 174 5.34 -36.27 -37.79
N THR A 175 5.60 -36.25 -39.09
CA THR A 175 4.85 -37.00 -40.11
C THR A 175 5.80 -37.69 -41.08
N VAL A 176 5.46 -38.90 -41.52
CA VAL A 176 6.25 -39.63 -42.53
C VAL A 176 6.32 -38.82 -43.82
N ALA A 177 5.23 -38.16 -44.21
CA ALA A 177 5.12 -37.41 -45.45
C ALA A 177 6.09 -36.22 -45.54
N SER A 178 6.27 -35.47 -44.43
CA SER A 178 7.09 -34.26 -44.44
C SER A 178 8.47 -34.45 -43.82
N ASP A 179 8.65 -35.46 -42.97
CA ASP A 179 9.82 -35.59 -42.10
C ASP A 179 10.49 -36.97 -42.16
N THR A 180 9.97 -37.90 -42.97
CA THR A 180 10.44 -39.30 -43.09
C THR A 180 10.27 -40.16 -41.83
N GLN A 181 9.75 -39.59 -40.75
CA GLN A 181 9.49 -40.24 -39.46
C GLN A 181 8.23 -39.68 -38.79
N ASN A 182 7.56 -40.51 -38.00
CA ASN A 182 6.43 -40.12 -37.16
C ASN A 182 6.76 -40.34 -35.67
N ARG A 183 5.80 -40.14 -34.77
CA ARG A 183 6.01 -40.32 -33.32
C ARG A 183 6.29 -41.75 -32.90
N SER A 184 5.87 -42.75 -33.70
CA SER A 184 6.23 -44.14 -33.44
C SER A 184 7.67 -44.44 -33.87
N MET A 185 8.39 -43.45 -34.40
CA MET A 185 9.72 -43.61 -35.01
C MET A 185 9.70 -44.76 -36.01
N ASN A 186 8.67 -44.79 -36.87
CA ASN A 186 8.44 -45.80 -37.88
C ASN A 186 8.29 -47.24 -37.33
N GLY A 187 7.83 -47.38 -36.08
CA GLY A 187 7.53 -48.65 -35.43
C GLY A 187 8.45 -49.00 -34.25
N ASP A 188 9.52 -48.24 -34.04
CA ASP A 188 10.47 -48.48 -32.94
C ASP A 188 9.93 -48.10 -31.55
N ASN A 189 8.99 -47.15 -31.49
CA ASN A 189 8.32 -46.78 -30.25
C ASN A 189 7.02 -47.53 -30.06
N ASN A 190 6.78 -48.03 -28.84
CA ASN A 190 5.48 -48.51 -28.44
C ASN A 190 4.63 -47.34 -27.89
N LEU A 191 3.70 -46.86 -28.71
CA LEU A 191 2.76 -45.79 -28.35
C LEU A 191 1.54 -46.26 -27.56
N ASN A 192 1.43 -47.56 -27.28
CA ASN A 192 0.38 -48.16 -26.45
C ASN A 192 -1.05 -47.73 -26.83
N GLY A 193 -1.33 -47.61 -28.13
CA GLY A 193 -2.65 -47.23 -28.66
C GLY A 193 -2.81 -45.74 -29.01
N LEU A 194 -1.84 -44.88 -28.70
CA LEU A 194 -1.84 -43.49 -29.15
C LEU A 194 -1.52 -43.37 -30.65
N LYS A 195 -1.94 -42.26 -31.26
CA LYS A 195 -1.72 -41.99 -32.69
C LYS A 195 -0.24 -41.78 -33.00
N ALA A 196 0.24 -42.44 -34.05
CA ALA A 196 1.61 -42.23 -34.56
C ALA A 196 1.80 -40.84 -35.20
N GLU A 197 0.75 -40.27 -35.79
CA GLU A 197 0.72 -38.93 -36.36
C GLU A 197 -0.47 -38.15 -35.80
N LEU A 198 -0.22 -36.89 -35.42
CA LEU A 198 -1.26 -35.96 -34.98
C LEU A 198 -1.64 -35.05 -36.13
N ASN A 199 -2.90 -34.61 -36.17
CA ASN A 199 -3.40 -33.65 -37.14
C ASN A 199 -2.92 -32.23 -36.77
N ILE A 200 -1.64 -31.97 -37.05
CA ILE A 200 -0.98 -30.69 -36.80
C ILE A 200 -0.93 -29.87 -38.09
N SER A 201 -1.51 -28.67 -38.02
CA SER A 201 -1.39 -27.64 -39.03
C SER A 201 -0.10 -26.85 -38.81
N ARG A 202 0.89 -27.03 -39.70
CA ARG A 202 2.15 -26.26 -39.65
C ARG A 202 1.88 -24.80 -39.99
N ILE A 203 2.34 -23.91 -39.12
CA ILE A 203 2.27 -22.46 -39.36
C ILE A 203 3.46 -22.08 -40.25
N PRO A 204 3.23 -21.48 -41.44
CA PRO A 204 4.31 -21.10 -42.34
C PRO A 204 5.14 -19.96 -41.76
N ASP A 205 6.39 -19.84 -42.21
CA ASP A 205 7.22 -18.68 -41.90
C ASP A 205 6.53 -17.40 -42.35
N TRP A 206 6.65 -16.36 -41.53
CA TRP A 206 6.01 -15.08 -41.78
C TRP A 206 7.05 -13.97 -41.69
N THR A 207 7.04 -13.07 -42.67
CA THR A 207 7.87 -11.86 -42.61
C THR A 207 7.00 -10.70 -42.16
N ASP A 208 7.34 -10.14 -41.00
CA ASP A 208 6.69 -8.96 -40.47
C ASP A 208 7.03 -7.76 -41.35
N SER A 209 6.01 -7.18 -41.99
CA SER A 209 6.19 -6.00 -42.85
C SER A 209 6.62 -4.76 -42.09
N SER A 210 6.40 -4.69 -40.77
CA SER A 210 6.74 -3.53 -39.95
C SER A 210 8.21 -3.49 -39.54
N THR A 211 8.81 -4.66 -39.28
CA THR A 211 10.21 -4.80 -38.87
C THR A 211 11.12 -5.32 -39.98
N GLY A 212 10.56 -5.97 -41.00
CA GLY A 212 11.29 -6.71 -42.03
C GLY A 212 11.88 -8.04 -41.55
N MET A 213 11.57 -8.45 -40.31
CA MET A 213 12.08 -9.68 -39.72
C MET A 213 11.24 -10.89 -40.18
N THR A 214 11.92 -12.00 -40.49
CA THR A 214 11.25 -13.28 -40.77
C THR A 214 11.22 -14.11 -39.50
N HIS A 215 10.01 -14.45 -39.05
CA HIS A 215 9.74 -15.28 -37.89
C HIS A 215 9.39 -16.71 -38.34
N SER A 216 9.94 -17.72 -37.66
CA SER A 216 9.80 -19.12 -38.06
C SER A 216 9.61 -20.06 -36.87
N ALA A 217 8.73 -21.05 -37.03
CA ALA A 217 8.59 -22.17 -36.10
C ALA A 217 9.80 -23.14 -36.16
N SER A 218 10.68 -22.98 -37.16
CA SER A 218 11.94 -23.72 -37.30
C SER A 218 11.79 -25.24 -37.39
N TYR A 219 10.70 -25.74 -38.01
CA TYR A 219 10.44 -27.19 -38.13
C TYR A 219 11.62 -27.97 -38.72
N ALA A 220 12.26 -27.44 -39.77
CA ALA A 220 13.37 -28.12 -40.46
C ALA A 220 14.65 -28.23 -39.61
N SER A 221 14.98 -27.22 -38.80
CA SER A 221 16.22 -27.21 -38.01
C SER A 221 16.20 -28.26 -36.89
N MET A 222 15.02 -28.64 -36.41
CA MET A 222 14.82 -29.66 -35.38
C MET A 222 15.21 -31.08 -35.83
N PHE A 223 15.39 -31.31 -37.14
CA PHE A 223 15.92 -32.56 -37.69
C PHE A 223 17.45 -32.54 -37.85
N GLY A 224 18.02 -31.40 -38.25
CA GLY A 224 19.45 -31.26 -38.48
C GLY A 224 20.30 -31.34 -37.20
N ALA A 225 19.71 -30.97 -36.04
CA ALA A 225 20.29 -31.16 -34.71
C ALA A 225 19.19 -31.72 -33.78
N PRO A 226 19.10 -33.05 -33.61
CA PRO A 226 17.99 -33.67 -32.89
C PRO A 226 17.79 -33.10 -31.49
N SER A 227 16.60 -32.53 -31.26
CA SER A 227 16.16 -31.95 -30.00
C SER A 227 14.77 -32.45 -29.64
N GLN A 228 14.63 -33.10 -28.48
CA GLN A 228 13.40 -33.74 -27.99
C GLN A 228 12.36 -32.74 -27.48
N ALA A 229 11.11 -33.18 -27.37
CA ALA A 229 9.99 -32.31 -26.98
C ALA A 229 10.06 -31.96 -25.48
N PHE A 230 10.09 -32.96 -24.61
CA PHE A 230 9.95 -32.77 -23.17
C PHE A 230 11.29 -32.54 -22.43
N PRO A 231 11.40 -31.54 -21.52
CA PRO A 231 10.50 -30.39 -21.35
C PRO A 231 10.79 -29.27 -22.38
N SER A 232 9.89 -28.30 -22.54
CA SER A 232 10.05 -27.18 -23.49
C SER A 232 11.10 -26.16 -23.02
N GLY A 233 12.21 -26.05 -23.76
CA GLY A 233 13.25 -25.05 -23.50
C GLY A 233 12.81 -23.61 -23.83
N HIS A 234 11.99 -23.42 -24.86
CA HIS A 234 11.45 -22.10 -25.20
C HIS A 234 10.45 -21.61 -24.14
N THR A 235 9.68 -22.52 -23.55
CA THR A 235 8.84 -22.19 -22.41
C THR A 235 9.67 -21.86 -21.18
N THR A 236 10.78 -22.58 -20.92
CA THR A 236 11.73 -22.19 -19.87
C THR A 236 12.27 -20.79 -20.12
N TYR A 237 12.69 -20.46 -21.35
CA TYR A 237 13.16 -19.10 -21.69
C TYR A 237 12.09 -18.04 -21.36
N ALA A 238 10.84 -18.26 -21.80
CA ALA A 238 9.73 -17.36 -21.53
C ALA A 238 9.51 -17.20 -20.02
N TYR A 239 9.30 -18.28 -19.27
CA TYR A 239 9.09 -18.15 -17.82
C TYR A 239 10.30 -17.56 -17.10
N SER A 240 11.52 -17.89 -17.51
CA SER A 240 12.74 -17.33 -16.92
C SER A 240 12.81 -15.81 -17.09
N SER A 241 12.63 -15.32 -18.32
CA SER A 241 12.63 -13.88 -18.62
C SER A 241 11.42 -13.15 -18.05
N GLY A 242 10.22 -13.72 -18.14
CA GLY A 242 8.98 -13.14 -17.62
C GLY A 242 8.97 -13.00 -16.10
N ILE A 243 9.35 -14.04 -15.35
CA ILE A 243 9.49 -13.93 -13.88
C ILE A 243 10.61 -12.94 -13.54
N GLY A 244 11.69 -12.91 -14.32
CA GLY A 244 12.75 -11.92 -14.20
C GLY A 244 12.22 -10.49 -14.29
N LEU A 245 11.48 -10.18 -15.36
CA LEU A 245 10.88 -8.86 -15.57
C LEU A 245 9.81 -8.53 -14.53
N ALA A 246 8.97 -9.50 -14.14
CA ALA A 246 7.99 -9.36 -13.06
C ALA A 246 8.66 -9.07 -11.71
N THR A 247 9.87 -9.58 -11.48
CA THR A 247 10.65 -9.21 -10.28
C THR A 247 11.13 -7.75 -10.36
N LEU A 248 11.52 -7.26 -11.55
CA LEU A 248 11.92 -5.86 -11.70
C LEU A 248 10.73 -4.90 -11.57
N LEU A 249 9.56 -5.29 -12.09
CA LEU A 249 8.32 -4.50 -12.14
C LEU A 249 7.14 -5.27 -11.50
N PRO A 250 7.17 -5.50 -10.17
CA PRO A 250 6.15 -6.31 -9.49
C PRO A 250 4.74 -5.73 -9.57
N GLU A 251 4.60 -4.42 -9.79
CA GLU A 251 3.34 -3.71 -10.01
C GLU A 251 2.59 -4.21 -11.27
N LEU A 252 3.33 -4.74 -12.26
CA LEU A 252 2.83 -5.37 -13.49
C LEU A 252 3.08 -6.90 -13.51
N GLY A 253 3.46 -7.47 -12.36
CA GLY A 253 3.90 -8.86 -12.29
C GLY A 253 2.85 -9.85 -12.78
N THR A 254 1.57 -9.59 -12.49
CA THR A 254 0.44 -10.42 -12.94
C THR A 254 0.33 -10.46 -14.46
N GLU A 255 0.40 -9.31 -15.14
CA GLU A 255 0.33 -9.20 -16.60
C GLU A 255 1.52 -9.88 -17.25
N ILE A 256 2.73 -9.62 -16.75
CA ILE A 256 3.99 -10.16 -17.29
C ILE A 256 4.01 -11.68 -17.23
N VAL A 257 3.69 -12.30 -16.09
CA VAL A 257 3.71 -13.77 -15.98
C VAL A 257 2.54 -14.40 -16.74
N THR A 258 1.42 -13.69 -16.90
CA THR A 258 0.33 -14.12 -17.79
C THR A 258 0.80 -14.14 -19.25
N ARG A 259 1.52 -13.11 -19.70
CA ARG A 259 2.13 -13.09 -21.04
C ARG A 259 3.18 -14.19 -21.22
N ALA A 260 3.95 -14.51 -20.18
CA ALA A 260 4.88 -15.63 -20.19
C ALA A 260 4.15 -16.98 -20.36
N SER A 261 3.01 -17.17 -19.69
CA SER A 261 2.17 -18.36 -19.86
C SER A 261 1.66 -18.51 -21.28
N GLU A 262 1.36 -17.39 -21.94
CA GLU A 262 0.94 -17.37 -23.33
C GLU A 262 2.08 -17.69 -24.28
N ALA A 263 3.28 -17.13 -24.08
CA ALA A 263 4.45 -17.49 -24.87
C ALA A 263 4.76 -19.00 -24.77
N GLY A 264 4.52 -19.60 -23.60
CA GLY A 264 4.53 -21.03 -23.42
C GLY A 264 3.45 -21.75 -24.25
N ASN A 265 2.19 -21.33 -24.13
CA ASN A 265 1.05 -21.87 -24.89
C ASN A 265 1.25 -21.76 -26.41
N ASN A 266 1.89 -20.69 -26.87
CA ASN A 266 2.20 -20.45 -28.27
C ASN A 266 3.12 -21.54 -28.86
N ARG A 267 3.84 -22.30 -28.04
CA ARG A 267 4.60 -23.47 -28.52
C ARG A 267 3.72 -24.67 -28.86
N ILE A 268 2.57 -24.78 -28.21
CA ILE A 268 1.50 -25.73 -28.55
C ILE A 268 0.74 -25.23 -29.78
N ALA A 269 0.49 -23.92 -29.85
CA ALA A 269 -0.13 -23.27 -30.99
C ALA A 269 0.64 -23.52 -32.31
N LEU A 270 1.98 -23.54 -32.25
CA LEU A 270 2.85 -23.94 -33.37
C LEU A 270 2.94 -25.46 -33.61
N GLY A 271 2.38 -26.29 -32.74
CA GLY A 271 2.43 -27.75 -32.85
C GLY A 271 3.81 -28.37 -32.60
N VAL A 272 4.72 -27.65 -31.93
CA VAL A 272 6.11 -28.12 -31.68
C VAL A 272 6.33 -28.67 -30.27
N HIS A 273 5.39 -28.41 -29.36
CA HIS A 273 5.39 -28.85 -27.97
C HIS A 273 3.99 -29.26 -27.50
N TYR A 274 3.95 -30.11 -26.49
CA TYR A 274 2.73 -30.55 -25.82
C TYR A 274 2.45 -29.74 -24.54
N PRO A 275 1.20 -29.72 -24.02
CA PRO A 275 0.87 -29.17 -22.71
C PRO A 275 1.82 -29.58 -21.58
N LEU A 276 2.14 -30.88 -21.44
CA LEU A 276 3.07 -31.35 -20.41
C LEU A 276 4.49 -30.80 -20.61
N ASP A 277 4.94 -30.59 -21.85
CA ASP A 277 6.25 -29.97 -22.12
C ASP A 277 6.29 -28.52 -21.64
N VAL A 278 5.17 -27.80 -21.81
CA VAL A 278 5.02 -26.40 -21.40
C VAL A 278 4.93 -26.32 -19.88
N MET A 279 4.16 -27.19 -19.21
CA MET A 279 4.14 -27.29 -17.75
C MET A 279 5.55 -27.58 -17.19
N GLY A 280 6.26 -28.56 -17.75
CA GLY A 280 7.64 -28.86 -17.35
C GLY A 280 8.62 -27.70 -17.63
N GLY A 281 8.42 -26.98 -18.73
CA GLY A 281 9.19 -25.77 -19.06
C GLY A 281 8.97 -24.62 -18.07
N ARG A 282 7.72 -24.43 -17.61
CA ARG A 282 7.34 -23.48 -16.56
C ARG A 282 8.02 -23.82 -15.24
N ILE A 283 7.85 -25.06 -14.75
CA ILE A 283 8.49 -25.56 -13.51
C ILE A 283 10.00 -25.30 -13.55
N ASN A 284 10.63 -25.58 -14.70
CA ASN A 284 12.06 -25.33 -14.86
C ASN A 284 12.43 -23.84 -14.79
N GLY A 285 11.63 -22.96 -15.42
CA GLY A 285 11.83 -21.51 -15.37
C GLY A 285 11.63 -20.91 -13.97
N GLU A 286 10.64 -21.40 -13.22
CA GLU A 286 10.41 -21.04 -11.82
C GLU A 286 11.57 -21.49 -10.93
N ALA A 287 12.01 -22.75 -11.04
CA ALA A 287 13.15 -23.27 -10.30
C ALA A 287 14.47 -22.55 -10.63
N ALA A 288 14.66 -22.15 -11.90
CA ALA A 288 15.81 -21.38 -12.35
C ALA A 288 15.89 -20.02 -11.62
N ASN A 289 14.79 -19.26 -11.64
CA ASN A 289 14.72 -17.96 -10.98
C ASN A 289 14.79 -18.07 -9.46
N THR A 290 14.12 -19.05 -8.86
CA THR A 290 14.24 -19.30 -7.42
C THR A 290 15.70 -19.52 -7.03
N ALA A 291 16.41 -20.41 -7.70
CA ALA A 291 17.81 -20.69 -7.36
C ALA A 291 18.73 -19.48 -7.56
N ARG A 292 18.51 -18.67 -8.61
CA ARG A 292 19.25 -17.41 -8.79
C ARG A 292 18.91 -16.40 -7.72
N TRP A 293 17.63 -16.24 -7.38
CA TRP A 293 17.20 -15.23 -6.44
C TRP A 293 17.52 -15.65 -5.02
N SER A 294 17.70 -16.93 -4.71
CA SER A 294 18.20 -17.38 -3.42
C SER A 294 19.68 -17.10 -3.19
N ASP A 295 20.46 -16.86 -4.24
CA ASP A 295 21.85 -16.41 -4.13
C ASP A 295 21.92 -14.91 -3.81
N GLU A 296 22.24 -14.60 -2.56
CA GLU A 296 22.32 -13.22 -2.08
C GLU A 296 23.35 -12.37 -2.83
N SER A 297 24.49 -12.96 -3.22
CA SER A 297 25.50 -12.22 -3.99
C SER A 297 24.97 -11.89 -5.38
N PHE A 298 24.29 -12.83 -6.04
CA PHE A 298 23.65 -12.56 -7.33
C PHE A 298 22.58 -11.47 -7.22
N ARG A 299 21.76 -11.52 -6.16
CA ARG A 299 20.72 -10.50 -5.93
C ARG A 299 21.32 -9.10 -5.82
N ASN A 300 22.36 -8.96 -4.99
CA ASN A 300 22.98 -7.67 -4.70
C ASN A 300 23.81 -7.15 -5.89
N ASP A 301 24.45 -8.04 -6.64
CA ASP A 301 25.32 -7.65 -7.76
C ASP A 301 24.56 -7.36 -9.06
N GLN A 302 23.46 -8.10 -9.32
CA GLN A 302 22.80 -8.11 -10.63
C GLN A 302 21.33 -7.69 -10.54
N LEU A 303 20.53 -8.37 -9.70
CA LEU A 303 19.07 -8.21 -9.69
C LEU A 303 18.63 -6.82 -9.19
N LEU A 304 19.01 -6.45 -7.97
CA LEU A 304 18.60 -5.19 -7.35
C LEU A 304 19.14 -3.97 -8.13
N PRO A 305 20.42 -3.95 -8.59
CA PRO A 305 20.91 -2.85 -9.42
C PRO A 305 20.19 -2.70 -10.76
N ALA A 306 19.77 -3.80 -11.38
CA ALA A 306 19.00 -3.77 -12.63
C ALA A 306 17.55 -3.28 -12.39
N ARG A 307 16.97 -3.59 -11.23
CA ARG A 307 15.66 -3.05 -10.83
C ARG A 307 15.73 -1.55 -10.61
N ASP A 308 16.71 -1.09 -9.83
CA ASP A 308 16.88 0.34 -9.54
C ASP A 308 17.09 1.14 -10.82
N GLU A 309 17.91 0.63 -11.76
CA GLU A 309 18.10 1.24 -13.08
C GLU A 309 16.78 1.37 -13.85
N LEU A 310 16.03 0.27 -13.97
CA LEU A 310 14.78 0.24 -14.72
C LEU A 310 13.71 1.17 -14.11
N VAL A 311 13.49 1.07 -12.80
CA VAL A 311 12.47 1.86 -12.09
C VAL A 311 12.80 3.35 -12.17
N ASN A 312 14.07 3.74 -11.97
CA ASN A 312 14.50 5.13 -12.05
C ASN A 312 14.34 5.67 -13.48
N TYR A 313 14.74 4.90 -14.49
CA TYR A 313 14.59 5.29 -15.89
C TYR A 313 13.11 5.46 -16.25
N MET A 314 12.27 4.47 -15.95
CA MET A 314 10.83 4.54 -16.24
C MET A 314 10.16 5.71 -15.53
N THR A 315 10.46 5.93 -14.25
CA THR A 315 9.94 7.07 -13.49
C THR A 315 10.32 8.41 -14.12
N ALA A 316 11.58 8.56 -14.58
CA ALA A 316 12.03 9.77 -15.26
C ALA A 316 11.29 9.99 -16.61
N GLN A 317 11.09 8.94 -17.40
CA GLN A 317 10.33 9.02 -18.65
C GLN A 317 8.86 9.37 -18.40
N CYS A 318 8.25 8.75 -17.39
CA CYS A 318 6.88 9.04 -16.96
C CYS A 318 6.72 10.50 -16.52
N LYS A 319 7.66 11.02 -15.72
CA LYS A 319 7.66 12.42 -15.29
C LYS A 319 7.79 13.37 -16.48
N ALA A 320 8.72 13.09 -17.39
CA ALA A 320 8.91 13.91 -18.59
C ALA A 320 7.69 13.90 -19.52
N ALA A 321 6.97 12.78 -19.60
CA ALA A 321 5.76 12.64 -20.40
C ALA A 321 4.47 13.11 -19.68
N GLY A 322 4.56 13.58 -18.43
CA GLY A 322 3.41 14.07 -17.65
C GLY A 322 2.49 12.96 -17.10
N TYR A 323 2.98 11.72 -16.99
CA TYR A 323 2.21 10.59 -16.46
C TYR A 323 2.31 10.42 -14.93
N GLY A 324 3.15 11.20 -14.26
CA GLY A 324 3.36 11.12 -12.81
C GLY A 324 4.85 11.11 -12.47
N ASP A 325 5.19 11.40 -11.22
CA ASP A 325 6.56 11.45 -10.72
C ASP A 325 7.00 10.18 -9.98
N THR A 326 6.13 9.17 -9.93
CA THR A 326 6.43 7.81 -9.48
C THR A 326 6.06 6.79 -10.56
N LEU A 327 6.69 5.61 -10.54
CA LEU A 327 6.33 4.50 -11.43
C LEU A 327 4.87 4.09 -11.24
N GLN A 328 4.38 4.07 -10.00
CA GLN A 328 3.01 3.70 -9.68
C GLN A 328 2.00 4.68 -10.27
N ALA A 329 2.18 5.98 -10.04
CA ALA A 329 1.31 7.01 -10.62
C ALA A 329 1.30 6.92 -12.16
N CYS A 330 2.44 6.57 -12.76
CA CYS A 330 2.52 6.33 -14.19
C CYS A 330 1.71 5.11 -14.64
N ILE A 331 1.82 3.98 -13.93
CA ILE A 331 1.03 2.77 -14.21
C ILE A 331 -0.47 3.08 -14.10
N ASP A 332 -0.89 3.76 -13.04
CA ASP A 332 -2.30 4.06 -12.79
C ASP A 332 -2.85 5.04 -13.84
N LYS A 333 -2.11 6.11 -14.15
CA LYS A 333 -2.50 7.10 -15.16
C LYS A 333 -2.52 6.55 -16.58
N THR A 334 -1.63 5.60 -16.89
CA THR A 334 -1.63 4.91 -18.19
C THR A 334 -2.61 3.74 -18.24
N GLY A 335 -3.11 3.27 -17.09
CA GLY A 335 -3.97 2.10 -16.97
C GLY A 335 -3.25 0.78 -17.29
N ALA A 336 -1.93 0.71 -17.13
CA ALA A 336 -1.10 -0.42 -17.55
C ALA A 336 -1.33 -1.72 -16.74
N ASN A 337 -1.86 -1.61 -15.52
CA ASN A 337 -2.33 -2.71 -14.68
C ASN A 337 -3.87 -2.90 -14.75
N ALA A 338 -4.53 -2.20 -15.67
CA ALA A 338 -5.98 -2.15 -15.82
C ALA A 338 -6.37 -2.35 -17.29
N LYS A 339 -7.43 -1.67 -17.76
CA LYS A 339 -8.01 -1.88 -19.10
C LYS A 339 -7.10 -1.50 -20.27
N ALA A 340 -6.06 -0.69 -20.04
CA ALA A 340 -5.09 -0.28 -21.05
C ALA A 340 -3.76 -1.07 -20.98
N GLY A 341 -3.72 -2.07 -20.10
CA GLY A 341 -2.61 -2.99 -19.92
C GLY A 341 -2.62 -4.16 -20.89
N TYR A 342 -2.13 -5.30 -20.40
CA TYR A 342 -2.11 -6.53 -21.18
C TYR A 342 -3.52 -7.01 -21.52
N THR A 343 -3.81 -7.14 -22.82
CA THR A 343 -5.06 -7.70 -23.31
C THR A 343 -4.80 -8.61 -24.51
N ASN A 344 -5.68 -9.60 -24.69
CA ASN A 344 -5.75 -10.40 -25.91
C ASN A 344 -7.21 -10.81 -26.16
N THR A 345 -7.58 -11.04 -27.42
CA THR A 345 -8.95 -11.45 -27.77
C THR A 345 -9.10 -12.93 -28.13
N PHE A 346 -8.00 -13.67 -28.24
CA PHE A 346 -8.07 -15.08 -28.58
C PHE A 346 -8.48 -15.94 -27.38
N THR A 347 -9.04 -17.09 -27.70
CA THR A 347 -9.36 -18.14 -26.74
C THR A 347 -8.88 -19.47 -27.28
N ASP A 348 -8.71 -20.43 -26.38
CA ASP A 348 -8.32 -21.79 -26.74
C ASP A 348 -9.06 -22.81 -25.86
N ALA A 349 -8.71 -24.09 -25.98
CA ALA A 349 -9.35 -25.17 -25.24
C ALA A 349 -9.14 -25.09 -23.70
N VAL A 350 -8.25 -24.22 -23.22
CA VAL A 350 -7.88 -24.08 -21.82
C VAL A 350 -8.29 -22.70 -21.29
N SER A 351 -7.88 -21.63 -21.97
CA SER A 351 -8.29 -20.27 -21.67
C SER A 351 -9.47 -19.89 -22.57
N THR A 352 -10.68 -20.13 -22.07
CA THR A 352 -11.93 -20.03 -22.85
C THR A 352 -12.52 -18.62 -22.90
N LYS A 353 -11.86 -17.63 -22.26
CA LYS A 353 -12.25 -16.23 -22.24
C LYS A 353 -11.05 -15.33 -22.58
N PRO A 354 -11.27 -14.22 -23.29
CA PRO A 354 -10.24 -13.20 -23.52
C PRO A 354 -9.60 -12.67 -22.24
N VAL A 355 -8.37 -12.19 -22.34
CA VAL A 355 -7.74 -11.37 -21.30
C VAL A 355 -8.09 -9.91 -21.55
N THR A 356 -8.84 -9.30 -20.64
CA THR A 356 -9.34 -7.91 -20.75
C THR A 356 -8.92 -7.03 -19.59
N ASP A 357 -8.46 -7.64 -18.50
CA ASP A 357 -8.08 -7.01 -17.25
C ASP A 357 -7.24 -7.99 -16.40
N ARG A 358 -6.82 -7.53 -15.23
CA ARG A 358 -6.04 -8.35 -14.29
C ARG A 358 -6.77 -9.60 -13.81
N ALA A 359 -8.07 -9.52 -13.56
CA ALA A 359 -8.85 -10.67 -13.07
C ALA A 359 -8.93 -11.79 -14.11
N SER A 360 -9.18 -11.43 -15.37
CA SER A 360 -9.13 -12.35 -16.52
C SER A 360 -7.71 -12.85 -16.79
N ALA A 361 -6.66 -12.04 -16.57
CA ALA A 361 -5.27 -12.48 -16.65
C ALA A 361 -4.94 -13.57 -15.60
N ILE A 362 -5.32 -13.37 -14.33
CA ILE A 362 -5.19 -14.39 -13.27
C ILE A 362 -5.92 -15.66 -13.65
N THR A 363 -7.15 -15.53 -14.19
CA THR A 363 -7.95 -16.67 -14.65
C THR A 363 -7.23 -17.45 -15.75
N ALA A 364 -6.75 -16.76 -16.79
CA ALA A 364 -6.04 -17.37 -17.92
C ALA A 364 -4.75 -18.07 -17.48
N TYR A 365 -3.94 -17.44 -16.62
CA TYR A 365 -2.75 -18.06 -16.05
C TYR A 365 -3.10 -19.31 -15.24
N THR A 366 -4.09 -19.22 -14.35
CA THR A 366 -4.52 -20.33 -13.50
C THR A 366 -5.01 -21.53 -14.32
N SER A 367 -5.79 -21.30 -15.38
CA SER A 367 -6.23 -22.35 -16.29
C SER A 367 -5.06 -23.05 -16.99
N ARG A 368 -4.02 -22.29 -17.38
CA ARG A 368 -2.82 -22.80 -18.04
C ARG A 368 -1.84 -23.48 -17.10
N MET A 369 -2.01 -23.40 -15.77
CA MET A 369 -1.17 -24.17 -14.86
C MET A 369 -1.40 -25.67 -15.05
N THR A 370 -2.67 -26.09 -15.22
CA THR A 370 -3.04 -27.50 -15.32
C THR A 370 -3.42 -27.95 -16.73
N TYR A 371 -3.60 -27.02 -17.69
CA TYR A 371 -4.07 -27.30 -19.05
C TYR A 371 -5.36 -28.14 -19.11
N GLY A 372 -6.16 -28.15 -18.04
CA GLY A 372 -7.36 -28.98 -17.94
C GLY A 372 -7.10 -30.49 -17.80
N PHE A 373 -5.88 -30.91 -17.43
CA PHE A 373 -5.64 -32.29 -17.00
C PHE A 373 -6.43 -32.60 -15.73
N THR A 374 -6.90 -33.85 -15.62
CA THR A 374 -7.43 -34.36 -14.36
C THR A 374 -6.29 -34.63 -13.38
N GLN A 375 -6.57 -34.58 -12.09
CA GLN A 375 -5.61 -34.95 -11.05
C GLN A 375 -5.15 -36.41 -11.23
N THR A 376 -3.83 -36.63 -11.26
CA THR A 376 -3.14 -37.92 -11.34
C THR A 376 -2.80 -38.49 -9.96
N SER A 377 -2.92 -37.68 -8.90
CA SER A 377 -2.82 -38.12 -7.51
C SER A 377 -3.82 -37.37 -6.61
N ALA A 378 -3.78 -37.63 -5.29
CA ALA A 378 -4.77 -37.08 -4.37
C ALA A 378 -4.81 -35.52 -4.35
N SER A 379 -6.04 -35.00 -4.36
CA SER A 379 -6.37 -33.58 -4.16
C SER A 379 -6.38 -33.18 -2.69
N GLY A 380 -6.48 -31.87 -2.41
CA GLY A 380 -6.66 -31.33 -1.06
C GLY A 380 -5.47 -31.51 -0.11
N LYS A 381 -4.26 -31.78 -0.63
CA LYS A 381 -3.05 -31.80 0.20
C LYS A 381 -2.71 -30.38 0.65
N ALA A 382 -2.09 -30.28 1.82
CA ALA A 382 -1.56 -29.01 2.32
C ALA A 382 -0.60 -28.37 1.29
N ALA A 383 -0.53 -27.03 1.32
CA ALA A 383 0.35 -26.25 0.47
C ALA A 383 1.81 -26.67 0.62
N VAL A 384 2.56 -26.65 -0.48
CA VAL A 384 3.98 -27.00 -0.51
C VAL A 384 4.72 -25.91 -1.28
N VAL A 385 5.28 -24.97 -0.54
CA VAL A 385 6.07 -23.87 -1.12
C VAL A 385 7.53 -24.33 -1.22
N PRO A 386 8.13 -24.37 -2.43
CA PRO A 386 9.52 -24.77 -2.61
C PRO A 386 10.47 -23.89 -1.78
N GLU A 387 11.50 -24.49 -1.20
CA GLU A 387 12.53 -23.72 -0.49
C GLU A 387 13.21 -22.72 -1.43
N GLY A 388 13.37 -21.49 -0.95
CA GLY A 388 13.94 -20.38 -1.70
C GLY A 388 12.92 -19.62 -2.54
N SER A 389 11.74 -20.16 -2.83
CA SER A 389 10.74 -19.50 -3.69
C SER A 389 10.16 -18.22 -3.09
N GLU A 390 10.26 -18.02 -1.77
CA GLU A 390 10.02 -16.73 -1.11
C GLU A 390 10.83 -15.60 -1.74
N ASN A 391 11.98 -15.90 -2.34
CA ASN A 391 12.84 -14.91 -2.97
C ASN A 391 12.26 -14.38 -4.27
N LEU A 392 11.35 -15.11 -4.93
CA LEU A 392 10.60 -14.61 -6.10
C LEU A 392 9.75 -13.39 -5.74
N MET A 393 9.34 -13.28 -4.48
CA MET A 393 8.46 -12.21 -3.98
C MET A 393 9.24 -11.06 -3.30
N LEU A 394 10.58 -11.04 -3.34
CA LEU A 394 11.40 -10.06 -2.61
C LEU A 394 11.10 -8.62 -2.97
N THR A 395 10.95 -8.32 -4.25
CA THR A 395 10.74 -6.95 -4.74
C THR A 395 9.27 -6.54 -4.67
N ALA A 396 8.35 -7.51 -4.71
CA ALA A 396 6.91 -7.30 -4.50
C ALA A 396 6.59 -7.00 -3.02
N PHE A 397 7.30 -7.65 -2.10
CA PHE A 397 7.08 -7.55 -0.66
C PHE A 397 8.40 -7.40 0.12
N PRO A 398 9.12 -6.27 -0.07
CA PRO A 398 10.46 -6.08 0.48
C PRO A 398 10.48 -5.96 2.02
N THR A 399 9.37 -5.57 2.62
CA THR A 399 9.23 -5.37 4.08
C THR A 399 8.79 -6.62 4.84
N LEU A 400 8.36 -7.68 4.13
CA LEU A 400 7.91 -8.92 4.75
C LEU A 400 9.09 -9.83 5.13
N THR A 401 8.85 -10.75 6.06
CA THR A 401 9.79 -11.85 6.35
C THR A 401 9.68 -12.97 5.31
N ASP A 402 10.66 -13.87 5.26
CA ASP A 402 10.61 -15.05 4.40
C ASP A 402 9.37 -15.92 4.67
N ALA A 403 9.02 -16.10 5.95
CA ALA A 403 7.83 -16.85 6.35
C ALA A 403 6.54 -16.20 5.82
N GLN A 404 6.46 -14.86 5.87
CA GLN A 404 5.32 -14.11 5.36
C GLN A 404 5.22 -14.19 3.82
N ARG A 405 6.35 -14.11 3.11
CA ARG A 405 6.39 -14.35 1.65
C ARG A 405 6.00 -15.77 1.28
N LYS A 406 6.42 -16.78 2.04
CA LYS A 406 5.96 -18.17 1.87
C LYS A 406 4.44 -18.28 2.08
N ALA A 407 3.87 -17.58 3.05
CA ALA A 407 2.43 -17.60 3.28
C ALA A 407 1.64 -17.03 2.09
N ILE A 408 2.14 -15.98 1.42
CA ILE A 408 1.53 -15.47 0.18
C ILE A 408 1.54 -16.53 -0.92
N LEU A 409 2.69 -17.17 -1.15
CA LEU A 409 2.83 -18.22 -2.16
C LEU A 409 1.89 -19.39 -1.86
N ALA A 410 1.89 -19.88 -0.61
CA ALA A 410 1.00 -20.94 -0.15
C ALA A 410 -0.49 -20.60 -0.36
N ALA A 411 -0.92 -19.37 -0.03
CA ALA A 411 -2.30 -18.93 -0.22
C ALA A 411 -2.68 -18.74 -1.69
N SER A 412 -1.69 -18.56 -2.57
CA SER A 412 -1.90 -18.44 -4.00
C SER A 412 -2.04 -19.79 -4.73
N GLU A 413 -1.55 -20.89 -4.13
CA GLU A 413 -1.42 -22.20 -4.79
C GLU A 413 -2.71 -22.72 -5.43
N ILE A 414 -2.57 -23.44 -6.55
CA ILE A 414 -3.63 -24.31 -7.06
C ILE A 414 -3.72 -25.60 -6.22
N ASP A 415 -4.85 -26.30 -6.31
CA ASP A 415 -5.06 -27.57 -5.59
C ASP A 415 -4.03 -28.65 -5.99
N SER A 416 -3.77 -29.60 -5.10
CA SER A 416 -2.80 -30.67 -5.31
C SER A 416 -3.25 -31.70 -6.34
N GLY A 417 -2.34 -32.59 -6.74
CA GLY A 417 -2.68 -33.80 -7.47
C GLY A 417 -2.67 -33.71 -8.99
N TYR A 418 -2.45 -32.53 -9.60
CA TYR A 418 -2.26 -32.41 -11.04
C TYR A 418 -0.90 -32.98 -11.50
N PRO A 419 -0.69 -33.25 -12.82
CA PRO A 419 0.57 -33.74 -13.32
C PRO A 419 1.78 -32.91 -12.83
N PHE A 420 2.83 -33.59 -12.38
CA PHE A 420 4.05 -33.05 -11.76
C PHE A 420 3.91 -32.58 -10.31
N ASP A 421 2.72 -32.62 -9.70
CA ASP A 421 2.56 -32.30 -8.28
C ASP A 421 3.49 -33.11 -7.38
N SER A 422 3.70 -34.39 -7.69
CA SER A 422 4.47 -35.29 -6.82
C SER A 422 5.99 -35.12 -6.93
N SER A 423 6.51 -34.68 -8.08
CA SER A 423 7.96 -34.57 -8.32
C SER A 423 8.48 -33.13 -8.33
N SER A 424 7.62 -32.14 -8.60
CA SER A 424 8.02 -30.74 -8.79
C SER A 424 8.42 -30.02 -7.50
N ASN A 425 8.38 -30.68 -6.34
CA ASN A 425 8.71 -30.08 -5.05
C ASN A 425 7.88 -28.81 -4.74
N GLY A 426 6.64 -28.74 -5.25
CA GLY A 426 5.72 -27.61 -5.06
C GLY A 426 5.68 -26.59 -6.20
N TYR A 427 6.66 -26.58 -7.13
CA TYR A 427 6.68 -25.62 -8.25
C TYR A 427 5.44 -25.71 -9.14
N GLU A 428 4.89 -26.92 -9.34
CA GLU A 428 3.65 -27.08 -10.11
C GLU A 428 2.49 -26.25 -9.53
N ARG A 429 2.47 -26.01 -8.22
CA ARG A 429 1.37 -25.30 -7.57
C ARG A 429 1.50 -23.78 -7.53
N LEU A 430 2.67 -23.21 -7.83
CA LEU A 430 2.93 -21.78 -7.64
C LEU A 430 2.14 -20.90 -8.62
N ASN A 431 1.08 -20.27 -8.13
CA ASN A 431 0.29 -19.33 -8.91
C ASN A 431 0.85 -17.90 -8.81
N LEU A 432 1.91 -17.63 -9.55
CA LEU A 432 2.60 -16.33 -9.51
C LEU A 432 1.71 -15.17 -9.97
N ALA A 433 0.81 -15.37 -10.93
CA ALA A 433 -0.12 -14.32 -11.37
C ALA A 433 -1.01 -13.84 -10.22
N LYS A 434 -1.51 -14.78 -9.41
CA LYS A 434 -2.29 -14.49 -8.20
C LYS A 434 -1.40 -13.90 -7.10
N ALA A 435 -0.20 -14.43 -6.86
CA ALA A 435 0.72 -13.91 -5.84
C ALA A 435 1.13 -12.44 -6.06
N TYR A 436 1.40 -12.02 -7.31
CA TYR A 436 1.69 -10.63 -7.67
C TYR A 436 0.49 -9.68 -7.56
N SER A 437 -0.70 -10.17 -7.21
CA SER A 437 -1.89 -9.35 -6.97
C SER A 437 -2.27 -9.27 -5.47
N ALA A 438 -1.38 -9.72 -4.58
CA ALA A 438 -1.70 -9.87 -3.18
C ALA A 438 -1.64 -8.55 -2.38
N LYS A 439 -2.63 -8.31 -1.52
CA LYS A 439 -2.61 -7.30 -0.44
C LYS A 439 -2.53 -8.04 0.89
N VAL A 440 -1.50 -7.77 1.67
CA VAL A 440 -1.23 -8.41 2.97
C VAL A 440 -1.52 -7.42 4.08
N THR A 441 -2.39 -7.79 5.01
CA THR A 441 -2.61 -7.00 6.24
C THR A 441 -1.86 -7.67 7.39
N LEU A 442 -0.93 -6.97 8.02
CA LEU A 442 -0.18 -7.46 9.19
C LEU A 442 -0.81 -6.98 10.52
N SER A 443 -0.49 -7.66 11.61
CA SER A 443 -0.67 -7.13 12.97
C SER A 443 0.21 -5.91 13.21
N ALA A 444 -0.11 -5.10 14.23
CA ALA A 444 0.65 -3.87 14.54
C ALA A 444 2.14 -4.11 14.80
N ASP A 445 2.48 -5.25 15.42
CA ASP A 445 3.88 -5.69 15.66
C ASP A 445 4.59 -6.21 14.38
N LYS A 446 3.88 -6.21 13.24
CA LYS A 446 4.30 -6.72 11.92
C LYS A 446 4.71 -8.19 11.92
N GLN A 447 4.40 -8.94 12.98
CA GLN A 447 4.80 -10.34 13.10
C GLN A 447 3.82 -11.28 12.39
N ASN A 448 2.52 -11.03 12.51
CA ASN A 448 1.48 -11.94 12.03
C ASN A 448 0.77 -11.39 10.79
N ILE A 449 0.48 -12.26 9.83
CA ILE A 449 -0.46 -11.95 8.75
C ILE A 449 -1.88 -12.14 9.28
N LEU A 450 -2.68 -11.09 9.21
CA LEU A 450 -4.10 -11.10 9.56
C LEU A 450 -4.98 -11.48 8.36
N SER A 451 -4.62 -11.02 7.16
CA SER A 451 -5.33 -11.37 5.93
C SER A 451 -4.43 -11.26 4.69
N ILE A 452 -4.77 -12.05 3.67
CA ILE A 452 -4.22 -11.96 2.31
C ILE A 452 -5.40 -11.93 1.35
N THR A 453 -5.54 -10.85 0.58
CA THR A 453 -6.51 -10.77 -0.52
C THR A 453 -5.78 -10.74 -1.86
N PHE A 454 -6.45 -11.15 -2.94
CA PHE A 454 -5.87 -11.23 -4.29
C PHE A 454 -6.71 -10.45 -5.28
N GLY A 455 -6.13 -10.12 -6.45
CA GLY A 455 -6.78 -9.33 -7.50
C GLY A 455 -6.54 -7.82 -7.36
N ASN A 456 -5.68 -7.38 -6.46
CA ASN A 456 -5.39 -5.96 -6.23
C ASN A 456 -4.56 -5.35 -7.38
N SER A 457 -4.58 -4.01 -7.49
CA SER A 457 -3.88 -3.21 -8.51
C SER A 457 -2.36 -3.24 -8.41
N LYS A 458 -1.81 -3.68 -7.26
CA LYS A 458 -0.38 -3.95 -7.04
C LYS A 458 -0.17 -4.84 -5.80
N PRO A 459 0.99 -5.51 -5.67
CA PRO A 459 1.45 -6.04 -4.38
C PRO A 459 1.48 -4.93 -3.31
N SER A 460 0.87 -5.14 -2.15
CA SER A 460 0.87 -4.15 -1.07
C SER A 460 0.84 -4.77 0.32
N VAL A 461 1.34 -4.03 1.30
CA VAL A 461 1.33 -4.41 2.72
C VAL A 461 0.69 -3.26 3.52
N SER A 462 -0.36 -3.57 4.26
CA SER A 462 -0.94 -2.67 5.27
C SER A 462 -0.69 -3.25 6.67
N VAL A 463 -0.76 -2.40 7.69
CA VAL A 463 -0.67 -2.80 9.10
C VAL A 463 -1.99 -2.46 9.75
N SER A 464 -2.59 -3.41 10.47
CA SER A 464 -3.85 -3.17 11.16
C SER A 464 -3.66 -2.16 12.30
N SER A 465 -4.42 -1.08 12.24
CA SER A 465 -4.56 -0.06 13.28
C SER A 465 -5.22 -0.59 14.56
N THR A 466 -5.95 -1.72 14.49
CA THR A 466 -6.77 -2.25 15.61
C THR A 466 -5.97 -2.72 16.82
N ASP A 467 -4.68 -3.02 16.65
CA ASP A 467 -3.80 -3.51 17.72
C ASP A 467 -2.92 -2.37 18.25
N ALA A 468 -2.53 -1.44 17.39
CA ALA A 468 -1.68 -0.30 17.72
C ALA A 468 -2.32 0.62 18.77
N ILE A 469 -3.66 0.75 18.76
CA ILE A 469 -4.41 1.54 19.75
C ILE A 469 -4.12 1.08 21.19
N THR A 470 -3.92 -0.23 21.43
CA THR A 470 -3.57 -0.71 22.78
C THR A 470 -2.21 -0.20 23.22
N GLY A 471 -1.25 -0.10 22.29
CA GLY A 471 0.07 0.46 22.53
C GLY A 471 0.04 1.97 22.75
N LEU A 472 -0.71 2.71 21.92
CA LEU A 472 -0.86 4.17 22.03
C LEU A 472 -1.48 4.60 23.37
N LEU A 473 -2.23 3.71 24.01
CA LEU A 473 -2.92 3.96 25.28
C LEU A 473 -2.30 3.20 26.46
N ALA A 474 -1.10 2.63 26.29
CA ALA A 474 -0.48 1.74 27.27
C ALA A 474 -0.19 2.40 28.62
N ASP A 475 0.04 3.72 28.64
CA ASP A 475 0.31 4.47 29.86
C ASP A 475 -0.91 4.60 30.79
N PHE A 476 -2.14 4.33 30.32
CA PHE A 476 -3.31 4.13 31.18
C PHE A 476 -3.05 3.04 32.23
N GLY A 477 -2.20 2.07 31.88
CA GLY A 477 -1.68 1.04 32.77
C GLY A 477 -0.93 1.58 34.00
N THR A 478 -0.52 2.85 34.00
CA THR A 478 0.09 3.54 35.16
C THR A 478 -0.95 3.88 36.21
N TYR A 479 -2.19 4.15 35.81
CA TYR A 479 -3.27 4.56 36.71
C TYR A 479 -4.18 3.39 37.10
N TRP A 480 -4.32 2.43 36.19
CA TRP A 480 -5.21 1.28 36.33
C TRP A 480 -4.51 -0.02 35.91
N LYS A 481 -4.69 -1.09 36.70
CA LYS A 481 -4.23 -2.44 36.34
C LYS A 481 -5.42 -3.39 36.24
N ALA A 482 -5.60 -3.99 35.05
CA ALA A 482 -6.65 -4.98 34.81
C ALA A 482 -6.60 -6.12 35.83
N GLY A 483 -7.75 -6.47 36.40
CA GLY A 483 -7.87 -7.50 37.43
C GLY A 483 -7.32 -7.13 38.81
N VAL A 484 -6.71 -5.95 38.98
CA VAL A 484 -6.16 -5.47 40.25
C VAL A 484 -6.89 -4.22 40.75
N GLY A 485 -7.08 -3.22 39.88
CA GLY A 485 -7.74 -1.96 40.20
C GLY A 485 -6.83 -0.74 40.08
N VAL A 486 -7.13 0.27 40.89
CA VAL A 486 -6.46 1.59 40.91
C VAL A 486 -5.07 1.47 41.53
N THR A 487 -4.05 2.02 40.86
CA THR A 487 -2.67 2.08 41.37
C THR A 487 -2.49 3.23 42.39
N ASP A 488 -1.32 3.32 43.02
CA ASP A 488 -1.01 4.46 43.90
C ASP A 488 -0.83 5.75 43.10
N GLU A 489 -0.14 5.67 41.96
CA GLU A 489 0.04 6.77 41.02
C GLU A 489 -1.29 7.21 40.38
N GLY A 490 -2.22 6.28 40.19
CA GLY A 490 -3.53 6.52 39.61
C GLY A 490 -4.53 7.19 40.53
N LYS A 491 -4.28 7.24 41.84
CA LYS A 491 -5.28 7.66 42.82
C LYS A 491 -5.79 9.07 42.61
N SER A 492 -4.91 10.04 42.37
CA SER A 492 -5.32 11.44 42.14
C SER A 492 -5.94 11.63 40.75
N VAL A 493 -5.38 10.96 39.74
CA VAL A 493 -5.84 11.02 38.34
C VAL A 493 -7.25 10.46 38.24
N LEU A 494 -7.47 9.21 38.65
CA LEU A 494 -8.78 8.56 38.57
C LEU A 494 -9.80 9.18 39.55
N LYS A 495 -9.36 9.85 40.63
CA LYS A 495 -10.26 10.68 41.44
C LYS A 495 -10.81 11.88 40.66
N HIS A 496 -9.96 12.59 39.93
CA HIS A 496 -10.41 13.71 39.08
C HIS A 496 -11.33 13.22 37.97
N ASP A 497 -11.01 12.07 37.37
CA ASP A 497 -11.81 11.38 36.36
C ASP A 497 -13.23 11.04 36.89
N ASP A 498 -13.31 10.47 38.10
CA ASP A 498 -14.56 10.18 38.82
C ASP A 498 -15.37 11.46 39.12
N ASP A 499 -14.71 12.48 39.70
CA ASP A 499 -15.36 13.72 40.14
C ASP A 499 -15.96 14.48 38.94
N LEU A 500 -15.23 14.58 37.83
CA LEU A 500 -15.73 15.19 36.60
C LEU A 500 -16.87 14.40 35.99
N THR A 501 -16.78 13.07 35.97
CA THR A 501 -17.84 12.21 35.44
C THR A 501 -19.16 12.46 36.17
N VAL A 502 -19.13 12.50 37.51
CA VAL A 502 -20.31 12.78 38.33
C VAL A 502 -20.80 14.21 38.12
N SER A 503 -19.88 15.18 38.06
CA SER A 503 -20.21 16.60 37.87
C SER A 503 -20.96 16.85 36.55
N ILE A 504 -20.40 16.39 35.43
CA ILE A 504 -20.97 16.57 34.08
C ILE A 504 -22.32 15.87 33.97
N ASN A 505 -22.40 14.60 34.35
CA ASN A 505 -23.65 13.82 34.31
C ASN A 505 -24.76 14.46 35.16
N ASN A 506 -24.46 14.85 36.40
CA ASN A 506 -25.46 15.40 37.32
C ASN A 506 -25.89 16.81 36.94
N LYS A 507 -24.99 17.63 36.38
CA LYS A 507 -25.34 18.94 35.84
C LYS A 507 -26.35 18.79 34.70
N ALA A 508 -26.03 17.97 33.69
CA ALA A 508 -26.92 17.74 32.55
C ALA A 508 -28.30 17.20 32.99
N ALA A 509 -28.34 16.29 33.97
CA ALA A 509 -29.60 15.79 34.53
C ALA A 509 -30.42 16.90 35.23
N THR A 510 -29.76 17.80 35.95
CA THR A 510 -30.41 18.92 36.62
C THR A 510 -30.95 19.95 35.63
N GLU A 511 -30.18 20.25 34.58
CA GLU A 511 -30.57 21.20 33.53
C GLU A 511 -31.73 20.66 32.68
N THR A 512 -31.71 19.36 32.37
CA THR A 512 -32.81 18.66 31.67
C THR A 512 -34.07 18.66 32.52
N ALA A 513 -33.97 18.29 33.80
CA ALA A 513 -35.11 18.26 34.71
C ALA A 513 -35.73 19.66 34.98
N SER A 514 -34.91 20.72 34.91
CA SER A 514 -35.37 22.09 35.06
C SER A 514 -35.86 22.74 33.76
N GLY A 515 -35.67 22.08 32.61
CA GLY A 515 -35.97 22.64 31.29
C GLY A 515 -35.02 23.76 30.87
N THR A 516 -33.85 23.89 31.51
CA THR A 516 -32.83 24.89 31.18
C THR A 516 -32.23 24.62 29.79
N ASN A 517 -31.93 23.36 29.51
CA ASN A 517 -31.55 22.82 28.21
C ASN A 517 -31.81 21.29 28.24
N ASP A 518 -31.69 20.60 27.10
CA ASP A 518 -31.89 19.14 27.03
C ASP A 518 -30.66 18.43 26.45
N GLN A 519 -29.51 18.58 27.13
CA GLN A 519 -28.28 17.89 26.73
C GLN A 519 -28.45 16.36 26.80
N GLN A 520 -29.31 15.84 27.70
CA GLN A 520 -29.55 14.40 27.81
C GLN A 520 -30.21 13.84 26.55
N ALA A 521 -31.20 14.52 25.96
CA ALA A 521 -31.77 14.09 24.69
C ALA A 521 -30.73 14.07 23.57
N ARG A 522 -29.91 15.12 23.46
CA ARG A 522 -28.83 15.16 22.46
C ARG A 522 -27.81 14.04 22.67
N ALA A 523 -27.48 13.74 23.92
CA ALA A 523 -26.57 12.66 24.24
C ALA A 523 -27.12 11.28 23.88
N VAL A 524 -28.45 11.09 23.93
CA VAL A 524 -29.12 9.87 23.45
C VAL A 524 -29.01 9.77 21.92
N VAL A 525 -29.22 10.86 21.19
CA VAL A 525 -29.05 10.87 19.72
C VAL A 525 -27.60 10.53 19.33
N ASP A 526 -26.62 11.15 20.00
CA ASP A 526 -25.19 10.85 19.79
C ASP A 526 -24.82 9.39 20.13
N ALA A 527 -25.66 8.70 20.90
CA ALA A 527 -25.46 7.30 21.23
C ALA A 527 -25.85 6.32 20.13
N GLU A 528 -26.61 6.75 19.13
CA GLU A 528 -27.08 5.87 18.06
C GLU A 528 -25.97 5.44 17.11
N MET A 529 -24.78 6.06 17.20
CA MET A 529 -23.66 5.84 16.27
C MET A 529 -24.08 6.00 14.80
N ASN A 530 -24.81 7.08 14.51
CA ASN A 530 -25.19 7.47 13.17
C ASN A 530 -24.65 8.88 12.91
N SER A 531 -23.59 8.98 12.10
CA SER A 531 -22.92 10.25 11.77
C SER A 531 -23.81 11.18 10.94
N GLU A 532 -24.71 10.61 10.14
CA GLU A 532 -25.68 11.30 9.29
C GLU A 532 -26.65 12.16 10.13
N LYS A 533 -27.08 11.63 11.28
CA LYS A 533 -27.90 12.35 12.26
C LYS A 533 -27.12 13.24 13.23
N THR A 534 -25.84 12.96 13.46
CA THR A 534 -25.11 13.56 14.59
C THR A 534 -24.13 14.67 14.18
N LEU A 535 -23.67 14.72 12.92
CA LEU A 535 -22.67 15.68 12.46
C LEU A 535 -23.20 16.79 11.56
N HIS A 536 -24.43 16.67 11.03
CA HIS A 536 -24.95 17.66 10.08
C HIS A 536 -25.04 19.06 10.69
N ASP A 537 -25.31 19.17 11.99
CA ASP A 537 -25.40 20.44 12.71
C ASP A 537 -24.05 21.18 12.83
N ALA A 538 -22.93 20.46 12.68
CA ALA A 538 -21.61 21.08 12.56
C ALA A 538 -21.50 21.97 11.31
N LEU A 539 -22.33 21.72 10.28
CA LEU A 539 -22.32 22.47 9.03
C LEU A 539 -23.30 23.67 9.04
N GLY A 540 -23.92 23.96 10.19
CA GLY A 540 -24.95 24.98 10.33
C GLY A 540 -26.31 24.57 9.74
N THR A 541 -27.34 25.40 9.95
CA THR A 541 -28.73 25.01 9.67
C THR A 541 -28.99 24.67 8.20
N VAL A 542 -28.45 25.45 7.26
CA VAL A 542 -28.78 25.31 5.83
C VAL A 542 -27.94 24.20 5.18
N ILE A 543 -26.61 24.30 5.27
CA ILE A 543 -25.71 23.32 4.65
C ILE A 543 -25.81 21.97 5.36
N GLY A 544 -26.01 21.96 6.69
CA GLY A 544 -26.33 20.76 7.45
C GLY A 544 -27.61 20.09 6.97
N GLY A 545 -28.68 20.86 6.75
CA GLY A 545 -29.92 20.34 6.19
C GLY A 545 -29.74 19.72 4.80
N TYR A 546 -28.91 20.33 3.93
CA TYR A 546 -28.59 19.70 2.64
C TYR A 546 -27.81 18.41 2.81
N TYR A 547 -26.79 18.38 3.65
CA TYR A 547 -26.02 17.17 3.93
C TYR A 547 -26.94 16.04 4.42
N GLU A 548 -27.78 16.32 5.42
CA GLU A 548 -28.76 15.37 5.95
C GLU A 548 -29.72 14.87 4.86
N ASP A 549 -30.28 15.77 4.03
CA ASP A 549 -31.14 15.40 2.90
C ASP A 549 -30.42 14.47 1.92
N GLY A 550 -29.19 14.81 1.53
CA GLY A 550 -28.40 14.09 0.53
C GLY A 550 -28.01 12.69 0.99
N VAL A 551 -27.73 12.54 2.27
CA VAL A 551 -27.49 11.23 2.86
C VAL A 551 -28.79 10.41 2.91
N ASN A 552 -29.87 10.98 3.45
CA ASN A 552 -31.16 10.29 3.59
C ASN A 552 -31.78 9.85 2.26
N ASN A 553 -31.48 10.54 1.16
CA ASN A 553 -32.02 10.24 -0.16
C ASN A 553 -31.08 9.44 -1.08
N GLY A 554 -29.88 9.06 -0.60
CA GLY A 554 -28.89 8.30 -1.36
C GLY A 554 -28.16 9.11 -2.44
N SER A 555 -28.14 10.44 -2.37
CA SER A 555 -27.36 11.28 -3.30
C SER A 555 -25.90 11.42 -2.90
N LEU A 556 -25.52 10.90 -1.73
CA LEU A 556 -24.18 10.97 -1.14
C LEU A 556 -23.59 9.57 -0.86
N GLU A 557 -23.88 8.58 -1.73
CA GLU A 557 -23.42 7.18 -1.60
C GLU A 557 -21.90 7.06 -1.40
N LYS A 558 -21.07 7.73 -2.22
CA LYS A 558 -19.60 7.64 -2.05
C LYS A 558 -19.12 8.30 -0.77
N THR A 559 -19.85 9.33 -0.32
CA THR A 559 -19.55 9.97 0.96
C THR A 559 -19.86 9.02 2.11
N SER A 560 -21.00 8.32 2.07
CA SER A 560 -21.37 7.32 3.06
C SER A 560 -20.41 6.13 3.05
N ASP A 561 -20.08 5.57 1.88
CA ASP A 561 -19.13 4.46 1.74
C ASP A 561 -17.76 4.81 2.34
N TYR A 562 -17.21 5.96 1.97
CA TYR A 562 -15.94 6.45 2.51
C TYR A 562 -15.99 6.61 4.04
N LEU A 563 -17.09 7.15 4.57
CA LEU A 563 -17.28 7.36 5.99
C LEU A 563 -17.44 6.04 6.77
N ASP A 564 -18.05 5.02 6.18
CA ASP A 564 -18.12 3.66 6.72
C ASP A 564 -16.72 3.02 6.78
N ASP A 565 -15.89 3.21 5.75
CA ASP A 565 -14.50 2.76 5.74
C ASP A 565 -13.66 3.49 6.79
N MET A 566 -13.90 4.79 6.99
CA MET A 566 -13.27 5.55 8.08
C MET A 566 -13.71 5.04 9.46
N SER A 567 -14.98 4.67 9.62
CA SER A 567 -15.46 4.01 10.84
C SER A 567 -14.70 2.71 11.12
N ALA A 568 -14.44 1.91 10.09
CA ALA A 568 -13.68 0.66 10.18
C ALA A 568 -12.17 0.86 10.44
N SER A 569 -11.64 2.07 10.23
CA SER A 569 -10.21 2.40 10.37
C SER A 569 -9.66 2.31 11.81
N ALA A 570 -10.53 2.21 12.82
CA ALA A 570 -10.12 2.07 14.23
C ALA A 570 -11.03 1.10 14.98
N SER A 571 -10.45 0.24 15.82
CA SER A 571 -11.22 -0.64 16.72
C SER A 571 -10.63 -0.63 18.13
N THR A 572 -11.50 -0.51 19.12
CA THR A 572 -11.12 -0.45 20.54
C THR A 572 -11.21 -1.81 21.25
N GLY A 573 -11.66 -2.87 20.56
CA GLY A 573 -11.98 -4.16 21.18
C GLY A 573 -10.81 -4.74 21.99
N LYS A 574 -9.60 -4.78 21.40
CA LYS A 574 -8.41 -5.31 22.06
C LYS A 574 -7.97 -4.48 23.27
N ALA A 575 -7.98 -3.15 23.13
CA ALA A 575 -7.65 -2.25 24.23
C ALA A 575 -8.66 -2.41 25.39
N LYS A 576 -9.97 -2.48 25.08
CA LYS A 576 -11.02 -2.73 26.07
C LYS A 576 -10.81 -4.03 26.85
N THR A 577 -10.45 -5.11 26.16
CA THR A 577 -10.10 -6.37 26.80
C THR A 577 -8.83 -6.23 27.65
N ALA A 578 -7.78 -5.59 27.13
CA ALA A 578 -6.49 -5.45 27.81
C ALA A 578 -6.59 -4.64 29.11
N PHE A 579 -7.35 -3.55 29.12
CA PHE A 579 -7.47 -2.67 30.29
C PHE A 579 -8.63 -3.07 31.22
N SER A 580 -9.73 -3.61 30.68
CA SER A 580 -10.89 -4.11 31.45
C SER A 580 -11.35 -3.15 32.56
N HIS A 581 -11.35 -1.83 32.28
CA HIS A 581 -11.76 -0.79 33.23
C HIS A 581 -13.30 -0.82 33.41
N PRO A 582 -13.86 -0.90 34.63
CA PRO A 582 -15.31 -0.90 34.86
C PRO A 582 -15.94 0.44 34.48
N ARG A 583 -17.25 0.44 34.19
CA ARG A 583 -17.99 1.67 33.86
C ARG A 583 -18.41 2.48 35.11
N PRO A 584 -18.75 3.77 34.98
CA PRO A 584 -19.12 4.62 36.12
C PRO A 584 -20.26 4.10 37.01
N TYR A 585 -21.30 3.53 36.37
CA TYR A 585 -22.57 3.18 37.01
C TYR A 585 -22.63 1.74 37.57
N VAL A 586 -21.57 0.93 37.42
CA VAL A 586 -21.56 -0.47 37.89
C VAL A 586 -20.97 -0.60 39.29
N ASP A 587 -21.06 -1.80 39.88
CA ASP A 587 -20.25 -2.16 41.04
C ASP A 587 -18.79 -2.36 40.57
N ARG A 588 -17.96 -1.33 40.78
CA ARG A 588 -16.57 -1.33 40.31
C ARG A 588 -15.66 -2.17 41.21
N VAL A 589 -16.07 -2.45 42.45
CA VAL A 589 -15.33 -3.35 43.34
C VAL A 589 -15.54 -4.79 42.93
N ASN A 590 -16.77 -5.19 42.59
CA ASN A 590 -17.11 -6.57 42.21
C ASN A 590 -17.41 -6.69 40.71
N TYR A 591 -16.45 -6.30 39.88
CA TYR A 591 -16.63 -6.24 38.44
C TYR A 591 -16.29 -7.56 37.76
N ASN A 592 -17.21 -8.10 36.96
CA ASN A 592 -17.03 -9.32 36.16
C ASN A 592 -16.41 -10.51 36.93
N GLY A 593 -16.85 -10.73 38.17
CA GLY A 593 -16.38 -11.83 39.01
C GLY A 593 -14.99 -11.64 39.60
N THR A 594 -14.39 -10.45 39.46
CA THR A 594 -13.11 -10.07 40.06
C THR A 594 -13.32 -9.00 41.12
N THR A 595 -12.65 -9.14 42.27
CA THR A 595 -12.62 -8.09 43.30
C THR A 595 -11.47 -7.13 43.04
N LEU A 596 -11.79 -5.88 42.72
CA LEU A 596 -10.84 -4.82 42.36
C LEU A 596 -10.58 -3.89 43.55
N ASN A 597 -9.33 -3.47 43.72
CA ASN A 597 -8.95 -2.45 44.70
C ASN A 597 -9.12 -1.06 44.10
N LEU A 598 -10.10 -0.29 44.58
CA LEU A 598 -10.33 1.08 44.12
C LEU A 598 -9.46 2.13 44.83
N ASN A 599 -8.53 1.71 45.70
CA ASN A 599 -7.59 2.59 46.41
C ASN A 599 -8.23 3.80 47.13
N GLY A 600 -9.44 3.60 47.67
CA GLY A 600 -10.23 4.61 48.35
C GLY A 600 -11.17 5.44 47.47
N LEU A 601 -11.25 5.14 46.17
CA LEU A 601 -12.31 5.67 45.29
C LEU A 601 -13.65 4.96 45.55
N GLN A 602 -14.74 5.57 45.10
CA GLN A 602 -16.10 5.08 45.39
C GLN A 602 -16.38 3.75 44.70
N GLN A 603 -17.10 2.83 45.36
CA GLN A 603 -17.50 1.56 44.74
C GLN A 603 -18.39 1.74 43.51
N THR A 604 -19.37 2.63 43.59
CA THR A 604 -20.26 3.00 42.49
C THR A 604 -20.43 4.51 42.50
N LEU A 605 -20.32 5.14 41.34
CA LEU A 605 -20.48 6.59 41.24
C LEU A 605 -21.95 6.99 41.28
N GLY A 606 -22.22 8.19 41.81
CA GLY A 606 -23.55 8.78 41.92
C GLY A 606 -24.14 9.25 40.59
N ILE A 607 -24.17 8.38 39.58
CA ILE A 607 -24.64 8.65 38.22
C ILE A 607 -26.18 8.71 38.18
N LYS A 608 -26.70 9.76 37.54
CA LYS A 608 -28.11 9.87 37.12
C LYS A 608 -28.25 9.25 35.74
N LYS A 609 -28.78 8.03 35.70
CA LYS A 609 -29.10 7.35 34.44
C LYS A 609 -30.17 8.14 33.67
N VAL A 610 -29.95 8.28 32.38
CA VAL A 610 -30.91 8.88 31.43
C VAL A 610 -32.02 7.87 31.12
N ALA A 611 -33.27 8.23 31.38
CA ALA A 611 -34.43 7.34 31.26
C ALA A 611 -34.56 6.73 29.86
N ALA A 612 -34.53 7.54 28.80
CA ALA A 612 -34.63 7.04 27.43
C ALA A 612 -33.53 6.03 27.06
N TYR A 613 -32.30 6.23 27.57
CA TYR A 613 -31.18 5.31 27.34
C TYR A 613 -31.33 4.00 28.14
N GLU A 614 -31.91 4.08 29.34
CA GLU A 614 -32.21 2.91 30.17
C GLU A 614 -33.37 2.08 29.63
N GLU A 615 -34.43 2.73 29.15
CA GLU A 615 -35.58 2.08 28.50
C GLU A 615 -35.18 1.30 27.24
N GLN A 616 -34.18 1.79 26.50
CA GLN A 616 -33.56 1.08 25.37
C GLN A 616 -32.65 -0.09 25.79
N GLY A 617 -32.48 -0.35 27.10
CA GLY A 617 -31.65 -1.44 27.63
C GLY A 617 -30.14 -1.23 27.53
N GLN A 618 -29.70 -0.02 27.17
CA GLN A 618 -28.30 0.25 26.80
C GLN A 618 -27.32 0.09 27.97
N TYR A 619 -27.70 0.51 29.19
CA TYR A 619 -26.84 0.32 30.38
C TYR A 619 -26.56 -1.17 30.67
N ASN A 620 -27.55 -2.04 30.47
CA ASN A 620 -27.38 -3.47 30.74
C ASN A 620 -26.46 -4.12 29.68
N GLY A 621 -26.63 -3.75 28.41
CA GLY A 621 -25.79 -4.25 27.31
C GLY A 621 -24.31 -3.86 27.46
N LEU A 622 -24.03 -2.72 28.11
CA LEU A 622 -22.68 -2.21 28.30
C LEU A 622 -21.99 -2.66 29.60
N ALA A 623 -22.74 -3.18 30.58
CA ALA A 623 -22.26 -3.42 31.94
C ALA A 623 -21.09 -4.41 32.01
N ALA A 624 -21.06 -5.45 31.17
CA ALA A 624 -20.01 -6.46 31.16
C ALA A 624 -18.78 -6.07 30.30
N SER A 625 -18.86 -4.98 29.54
CA SER A 625 -17.81 -4.55 28.61
C SER A 625 -16.96 -3.42 29.23
N GLY A 626 -15.64 -3.49 29.02
CA GLY A 626 -14.69 -2.50 29.52
C GLY A 626 -14.98 -1.08 29.00
N SER A 627 -14.80 -0.09 29.87
CA SER A 627 -15.02 1.33 29.59
C SER A 627 -13.90 1.92 28.73
N PHE A 628 -12.63 1.65 29.07
CA PHE A 628 -11.48 2.30 28.45
C PHE A 628 -10.90 1.53 27.24
N PRO A 629 -10.60 2.20 26.10
CA PRO A 629 -11.08 3.55 25.73
C PRO A 629 -12.53 3.52 25.22
N SER A 630 -13.18 4.66 25.07
CA SER A 630 -14.56 4.77 24.56
C SER A 630 -14.64 4.42 23.06
N GLY A 631 -15.37 3.35 22.74
CA GLY A 631 -15.62 2.95 21.35
C GLY A 631 -16.55 3.91 20.61
N HIS A 632 -17.57 4.46 21.28
CA HIS A 632 -18.48 5.45 20.68
C HIS A 632 -17.76 6.79 20.42
N THR A 633 -16.83 7.17 21.29
CA THR A 633 -15.98 8.34 21.04
C THR A 633 -15.04 8.07 19.88
N THR A 634 -14.45 6.88 19.81
CA THR A 634 -13.60 6.48 18.66
C THR A 634 -14.38 6.57 17.36
N PHE A 635 -15.61 6.05 17.32
CA PHE A 635 -16.53 6.20 16.19
C PHE A 635 -16.78 7.67 15.84
N ALA A 636 -17.13 8.51 16.82
CA ALA A 636 -17.37 9.93 16.56
C ALA A 636 -16.12 10.61 15.96
N PHE A 637 -14.93 10.29 16.46
CA PHE A 637 -13.68 10.86 15.94
C PHE A 637 -13.26 10.29 14.59
N THR A 638 -13.50 9.01 14.28
CA THR A 638 -13.24 8.48 12.93
C THR A 638 -14.18 9.12 11.90
N GLN A 639 -15.46 9.25 12.24
CA GLN A 639 -16.44 9.91 11.39
C GLN A 639 -16.13 11.40 11.21
N GLY A 640 -15.77 12.10 12.29
CA GLY A 640 -15.45 13.53 12.26
C GLY A 640 -14.15 13.83 11.51
N ALA A 641 -13.08 13.10 11.80
CA ALA A 641 -11.81 13.28 11.11
C ALA A 641 -11.91 12.88 9.63
N GLY A 642 -12.66 11.82 9.31
CA GLY A 642 -12.98 11.43 7.94
C GLY A 642 -13.75 12.54 7.20
N LEU A 643 -14.87 13.00 7.76
CA LEU A 643 -15.67 14.07 7.15
C LEU A 643 -14.86 15.38 7.02
N ALA A 644 -14.05 15.72 8.02
CA ALA A 644 -13.18 16.90 7.96
C ALA A 644 -12.07 16.78 6.90
N SER A 645 -11.65 15.57 6.53
CA SER A 645 -10.67 15.38 5.45
C SER A 645 -11.27 15.63 4.06
N ILE A 646 -12.56 15.32 3.87
CA ILE A 646 -13.27 15.55 2.60
C ILE A 646 -14.05 16.88 2.57
N LEU A 647 -14.28 17.50 3.72
CA LEU A 647 -14.91 18.82 3.87
C LEU A 647 -14.12 19.71 4.88
N PRO A 648 -12.82 19.96 4.63
CA PRO A 648 -11.94 20.72 5.54
C PRO A 648 -12.38 22.16 5.76
N GLU A 649 -13.22 22.70 4.88
CA GLU A 649 -13.86 23.99 5.08
C GLU A 649 -14.61 24.04 6.42
N PHE A 650 -15.20 22.95 6.88
CA PHE A 650 -15.89 22.86 8.18
C PHE A 650 -15.07 22.14 9.25
N GLY A 651 -13.76 21.91 9.01
CA GLY A 651 -12.93 21.07 9.87
C GLY A 651 -12.93 21.49 11.34
N THR A 652 -12.89 22.79 11.64
CA THR A 652 -13.00 23.29 13.03
C THR A 652 -14.35 22.94 13.66
N GLN A 653 -15.46 23.22 12.97
CA GLN A 653 -16.81 22.95 13.48
C GLN A 653 -17.04 21.45 13.69
N ILE A 654 -16.65 20.63 12.71
CA ILE A 654 -16.77 19.17 12.76
C ILE A 654 -15.98 18.62 13.95
N MET A 655 -14.72 19.03 14.12
CA MET A 655 -13.88 18.54 15.21
C MET A 655 -14.43 18.97 16.58
N THR A 656 -14.94 20.19 16.72
CA THR A 656 -15.62 20.64 17.95
C THR A 656 -16.88 19.82 18.22
N ARG A 657 -17.72 19.55 17.21
CA ARG A 657 -18.94 18.75 17.36
C ARG A 657 -18.66 17.32 17.82
N VAL A 658 -17.62 16.68 17.30
CA VAL A 658 -17.26 15.32 17.73
C VAL A 658 -16.64 15.27 19.11
N SER A 659 -15.93 16.33 19.53
CA SER A 659 -15.51 16.47 20.94
C SER A 659 -16.71 16.51 21.88
N GLU A 660 -17.82 17.14 21.46
CA GLU A 660 -19.06 17.16 22.21
C GLU A 660 -19.74 15.79 22.22
N ALA A 661 -19.80 15.10 21.08
CA ALA A 661 -20.35 13.74 21.01
C ALA A 661 -19.60 12.78 21.95
N GLY A 662 -18.27 12.95 22.06
CA GLY A 662 -17.46 12.30 23.09
C GLY A 662 -17.88 12.67 24.51
N ASN A 663 -18.01 13.97 24.81
CA ASN A 663 -18.47 14.47 26.11
C ASN A 663 -19.87 13.96 26.49
N ASN A 664 -20.75 13.80 25.50
CA ASN A 664 -22.11 13.30 25.69
C ASN A 664 -22.12 11.84 26.19
N ARG A 665 -21.02 11.08 26.04
CA ARG A 665 -20.86 9.77 26.69
C ARG A 665 -20.71 9.88 28.22
N ILE A 666 -20.15 10.99 28.71
CA ILE A 666 -20.07 11.35 30.14
C ILE A 666 -21.43 11.86 30.62
N VAL A 667 -22.15 12.63 29.80
CA VAL A 667 -23.53 13.05 30.08
C VAL A 667 -24.45 11.84 30.32
N LEU A 668 -24.31 10.76 29.53
CA LEU A 668 -25.00 9.49 29.77
C LEU A 668 -24.46 8.70 30.98
N GLY A 669 -23.33 9.10 31.55
CA GLY A 669 -22.71 8.45 32.70
C GLY A 669 -22.15 7.06 32.39
N VAL A 670 -21.80 6.77 31.13
CA VAL A 670 -21.31 5.45 30.71
C VAL A 670 -19.80 5.39 30.44
N HIS A 671 -19.15 6.55 30.41
CA HIS A 671 -17.70 6.72 30.16
C HIS A 671 -17.11 7.83 31.04
N TYR A 672 -15.80 7.77 31.22
CA TYR A 672 -14.99 8.75 31.94
C TYR A 672 -14.25 9.70 30.97
N PRO A 673 -13.85 10.91 31.40
CA PRO A 673 -12.93 11.77 30.64
C PRO A 673 -11.72 11.07 30.01
N LEU A 674 -10.99 10.20 30.73
CA LEU A 674 -9.88 9.45 30.15
C LEU A 674 -10.32 8.50 29.02
N ASP A 675 -11.51 7.89 29.13
CA ASP A 675 -12.04 7.06 28.04
C ASP A 675 -12.28 7.89 26.77
N ILE A 676 -12.69 9.16 26.93
CA ILE A 676 -12.94 10.08 25.82
C ILE A 676 -11.61 10.49 25.18
N MET A 677 -10.62 10.87 25.98
CA MET A 677 -9.27 11.18 25.50
C MET A 677 -8.65 10.00 24.73
N GLY A 678 -8.80 8.77 25.25
CA GLY A 678 -8.33 7.57 24.56
C GLY A 678 -9.08 7.27 23.26
N GLY A 679 -10.39 7.54 23.21
CA GLY A 679 -11.18 7.40 22.00
C GLY A 679 -10.84 8.45 20.93
N HIS A 680 -10.54 9.68 21.35
CA HIS A 680 -10.02 10.75 20.48
C HIS A 680 -8.70 10.32 19.83
N ILE A 681 -7.70 9.90 20.63
CA ILE A 681 -6.40 9.39 20.13
C ILE A 681 -6.62 8.28 19.09
N ALA A 682 -7.45 7.28 19.43
CA ALA A 682 -7.71 6.15 18.56
C ALA A 682 -8.36 6.53 17.22
N GLY A 683 -9.35 7.44 17.24
CA GLY A 683 -10.08 7.83 16.04
C GLY A 683 -9.22 8.65 15.06
N GLN A 684 -8.44 9.61 15.57
CA GLN A 684 -7.51 10.39 14.74
C GLN A 684 -6.41 9.52 14.14
N TYR A 685 -5.81 8.64 14.96
CA TYR A 685 -4.81 7.69 14.51
C TYR A 685 -5.33 6.79 13.39
N GLY A 686 -6.55 6.24 13.54
CA GLY A 686 -7.18 5.36 12.56
C GLY A 686 -7.32 6.02 11.20
N VAL A 687 -7.97 7.19 11.15
CA VAL A 687 -8.22 7.93 9.90
C VAL A 687 -6.92 8.37 9.24
N ALA A 688 -6.00 8.95 10.01
CA ALA A 688 -4.73 9.42 9.47
C ALA A 688 -3.87 8.29 8.88
N THR A 689 -3.92 7.11 9.51
CA THR A 689 -3.25 5.90 9.01
C THR A 689 -3.93 5.38 7.75
N ALA A 690 -5.27 5.35 7.71
CA ALA A 690 -6.03 4.92 6.55
C ALA A 690 -5.78 5.83 5.33
N LEU A 691 -5.75 7.15 5.52
CA LEU A 691 -5.40 8.15 4.49
C LEU A 691 -3.92 8.11 4.06
N GLY A 692 -3.09 7.29 4.72
CA GLY A 692 -1.75 6.97 4.22
C GLY A 692 -1.77 6.06 3.00
N ASP A 693 -2.86 5.31 2.80
CA ASP A 693 -3.08 4.44 1.66
C ASP A 693 -3.63 5.22 0.45
N GLU A 694 -3.11 4.91 -0.73
CA GLU A 694 -3.43 5.64 -1.95
C GLU A 694 -4.86 5.37 -2.45
N ASP A 695 -5.37 4.14 -2.27
CA ASP A 695 -6.72 3.78 -2.68
C ASP A 695 -7.73 4.54 -1.79
N THR A 696 -7.50 4.56 -0.48
CA THR A 696 -8.31 5.34 0.47
C THR A 696 -8.31 6.84 0.12
N ARG A 697 -7.16 7.41 -0.30
CA ARG A 697 -7.13 8.82 -0.75
C ARG A 697 -7.90 9.04 -2.05
N SER A 698 -7.84 8.10 -2.98
CA SER A 698 -8.62 8.17 -4.21
C SER A 698 -10.13 8.12 -3.94
N GLU A 699 -10.53 7.30 -2.98
CA GLU A 699 -11.90 7.24 -2.47
C GLU A 699 -12.30 8.55 -1.80
N ALA A 700 -11.48 9.09 -0.89
CA ALA A 700 -11.71 10.38 -0.24
C ALA A 700 -11.90 11.52 -1.25
N ASN A 701 -11.08 11.56 -2.31
CA ASN A 701 -11.21 12.53 -3.40
C ASN A 701 -12.55 12.39 -4.14
N SER A 702 -12.98 11.15 -4.39
CA SER A 702 -14.27 10.86 -5.05
C SER A 702 -15.45 11.25 -4.18
N ALA A 703 -15.37 10.97 -2.87
CA ALA A 703 -16.36 11.38 -1.87
C ALA A 703 -16.45 12.91 -1.75
N ARG A 704 -15.30 13.60 -1.69
CA ARG A 704 -15.24 15.07 -1.68
C ARG A 704 -15.88 15.69 -2.91
N GLU A 705 -15.56 15.19 -4.10
CA GLU A 705 -16.15 15.68 -5.35
C GLU A 705 -17.68 15.58 -5.32
N GLU A 706 -18.21 14.42 -4.93
CA GLU A 706 -19.64 14.18 -4.80
C GLU A 706 -20.30 15.11 -3.78
N LEU A 707 -19.74 15.17 -2.57
CA LEU A 707 -20.25 16.00 -1.48
C LEU A 707 -20.28 17.49 -1.86
N VAL A 708 -19.17 18.04 -2.35
CA VAL A 708 -19.07 19.45 -2.70
C VAL A 708 -19.99 19.79 -3.88
N ASN A 709 -20.08 18.93 -4.89
CA ASN A 709 -20.99 19.12 -6.03
C ASN A 709 -22.45 19.11 -5.60
N TYR A 710 -22.84 18.18 -4.74
CA TYR A 710 -24.20 18.09 -4.22
C TYR A 710 -24.57 19.34 -3.40
N LEU A 711 -23.74 19.71 -2.40
CA LEU A 711 -23.96 20.90 -1.57
C LEU A 711 -24.06 22.16 -2.42
N THR A 712 -23.11 22.37 -3.35
CA THR A 712 -23.09 23.54 -4.22
C THR A 712 -24.31 23.60 -5.14
N SER A 713 -24.80 22.46 -5.63
CA SER A 713 -26.02 22.40 -6.45
C SER A 713 -27.26 22.82 -5.66
N ARG A 714 -27.39 22.39 -4.40
CA ARG A 714 -28.48 22.80 -3.50
C ARG A 714 -28.40 24.28 -3.17
N CYS A 715 -27.21 24.78 -2.82
CA CYS A 715 -26.96 26.19 -2.57
C CYS A 715 -27.35 27.06 -3.78
N LYS A 716 -27.00 26.63 -4.99
CA LYS A 716 -27.36 27.34 -6.23
C LYS A 716 -28.87 27.37 -6.46
N ALA A 717 -29.57 26.25 -6.22
CA ALA A 717 -31.01 26.16 -6.36
C ALA A 717 -31.74 27.14 -5.42
N ASP A 718 -31.22 27.32 -4.21
CA ASP A 718 -31.83 28.17 -3.19
C ASP A 718 -31.29 29.62 -3.19
N GLY A 719 -30.40 29.97 -4.13
CA GLY A 719 -29.91 31.33 -4.34
C GLY A 719 -28.75 31.76 -3.40
N TYR A 720 -28.05 30.82 -2.79
CA TYR A 720 -26.90 31.08 -1.89
C TYR A 720 -25.54 31.14 -2.62
N GLY A 721 -25.52 30.96 -3.94
CA GLY A 721 -24.30 30.99 -4.77
C GLY A 721 -23.98 29.64 -5.41
N ASP A 722 -23.03 29.65 -6.35
CA ASP A 722 -22.64 28.49 -7.16
C ASP A 722 -21.24 27.95 -6.82
N THR A 723 -20.68 28.37 -5.68
CA THR A 723 -19.49 27.78 -5.07
C THR A 723 -19.75 27.48 -3.60
N LEU A 724 -19.00 26.52 -3.03
CA LEU A 724 -19.10 26.20 -1.60
C LEU A 724 -18.76 27.42 -0.72
N GLU A 725 -17.74 28.21 -1.08
CA GLU A 725 -17.36 29.42 -0.35
C GLU A 725 -18.47 30.49 -0.35
N ALA A 726 -19.10 30.73 -1.52
CA ALA A 726 -20.23 31.63 -1.63
C ALA A 726 -21.40 31.13 -0.77
N CYS A 727 -21.67 29.82 -0.79
CA CYS A 727 -22.73 29.23 0.02
C CYS A 727 -22.48 29.38 1.52
N ILE A 728 -21.27 29.06 2.00
CA ILE A 728 -20.89 29.22 3.42
C ILE A 728 -21.10 30.67 3.87
N THR A 729 -20.70 31.63 3.03
CA THR A 729 -20.83 33.06 3.32
C THR A 729 -22.29 33.50 3.33
N ALA A 730 -23.06 33.15 2.31
CA ALA A 730 -24.46 33.57 2.16
C ALA A 730 -25.38 32.96 3.23
N THR A 731 -25.05 31.75 3.70
CA THR A 731 -25.79 31.05 4.76
C THR A 731 -25.35 31.42 6.18
N ASP A 732 -24.24 32.17 6.33
CA ASP A 732 -23.59 32.43 7.62
C ASP A 732 -23.26 31.15 8.41
N ALA A 733 -22.90 30.07 7.69
CA ALA A 733 -22.71 28.73 8.26
C ALA A 733 -21.48 28.59 9.18
N LYS A 734 -20.64 29.63 9.27
CA LYS A 734 -19.51 29.73 10.21
C LYS A 734 -19.67 30.85 11.24
N GLY A 735 -20.79 31.58 11.18
CA GLY A 735 -21.11 32.65 12.12
C GLY A 735 -22.30 32.29 12.99
N SER A 736 -23.25 33.21 13.10
CA SER A 736 -24.39 33.09 14.00
C SER A 736 -25.38 31.98 13.63
N LYS A 737 -25.35 31.53 12.36
CA LYS A 737 -26.18 30.42 11.83
C LYS A 737 -25.40 29.12 11.63
N GLY A 738 -24.14 29.10 12.06
CA GLY A 738 -23.28 27.92 12.03
C GLY A 738 -23.55 26.94 13.16
N TYR A 739 -22.53 26.17 13.50
CA TYR A 739 -22.56 25.28 14.66
C TYR A 739 -22.68 26.10 15.96
N GLN A 740 -23.76 25.85 16.70
CA GLN A 740 -24.07 26.55 17.95
C GLN A 740 -24.32 25.49 19.03
N ASN A 741 -23.78 25.70 20.23
CA ASN A 741 -23.99 24.83 21.37
C ASN A 741 -24.01 25.63 22.68
N ALA A 742 -25.16 25.65 23.37
CA ALA A 742 -25.32 26.32 24.65
C ALA A 742 -24.93 25.48 25.88
N PHE A 743 -24.62 24.19 25.70
CA PHE A 743 -24.24 23.27 26.77
C PHE A 743 -22.85 23.63 27.31
N THR A 744 -22.81 23.96 28.60
CA THR A 744 -21.57 24.23 29.32
C THR A 744 -21.37 23.20 30.42
N ASP A 745 -20.14 23.00 30.85
CA ASP A 745 -19.80 22.14 31.97
C ASP A 745 -18.52 22.65 32.67
N SER A 746 -17.94 21.84 33.56
CA SER A 746 -16.73 22.21 34.30
C SER A 746 -15.45 22.23 33.44
N VAL A 747 -15.53 21.80 32.17
CA VAL A 747 -14.41 21.75 31.22
C VAL A 747 -14.62 22.76 30.10
N SER A 748 -15.80 22.76 29.46
CA SER A 748 -16.20 23.76 28.47
C SER A 748 -17.16 24.76 29.13
N THR A 749 -16.62 25.86 29.66
CA THR A 749 -17.37 26.79 30.50
C THR A 749 -18.17 27.85 29.73
N GLU A 750 -17.90 28.00 28.43
CA GLU A 750 -18.56 28.98 27.56
C GLU A 750 -19.35 28.27 26.45
N ALA A 751 -20.41 28.91 25.99
CA ALA A 751 -21.21 28.43 24.86
C ALA A 751 -20.41 28.52 23.54
N VAL A 752 -20.60 27.54 22.67
CA VAL A 752 -20.06 27.57 21.30
C VAL A 752 -20.95 28.46 20.45
N SER A 753 -20.36 29.53 19.91
CA SER A 753 -21.04 30.52 19.08
C SER A 753 -20.22 31.04 17.89
N GLY A 754 -19.07 30.41 17.62
CA GLY A 754 -18.18 30.70 16.49
C GLY A 754 -16.76 30.20 16.72
N THR A 755 -15.89 30.37 15.72
CA THR A 755 -14.57 29.72 15.61
C THR A 755 -13.70 29.81 16.86
N THR A 756 -13.61 30.97 17.52
CA THR A 756 -12.81 31.10 18.76
C THR A 756 -13.34 30.21 19.89
N SER A 757 -14.66 30.20 20.10
CA SER A 757 -15.30 29.35 21.13
C SER A 757 -15.26 27.87 20.75
N GLU A 758 -15.30 27.55 19.46
CA GLU A 758 -15.16 26.18 18.95
C GLU A 758 -13.80 25.58 19.27
N ILE A 759 -12.73 26.33 18.97
CA ILE A 759 -11.34 25.93 19.29
C ILE A 759 -11.18 25.82 20.79
N SER A 760 -11.71 26.78 21.57
CA SER A 760 -11.63 26.76 23.03
C SER A 760 -12.30 25.52 23.62
N ALA A 761 -13.52 25.20 23.19
CA ALA A 761 -14.26 24.03 23.67
C ALA A 761 -13.54 22.71 23.33
N TYR A 762 -13.03 22.59 22.09
CA TYR A 762 -12.24 21.44 21.67
C TYR A 762 -10.97 21.29 22.52
N THR A 763 -10.19 22.37 22.64
CA THR A 763 -8.92 22.40 23.36
C THR A 763 -9.09 22.04 24.84
N SER A 764 -10.13 22.56 25.51
CA SER A 764 -10.44 22.20 26.89
C SER A 764 -10.73 20.70 27.04
N ARG A 765 -11.44 20.10 26.09
CA ARG A 765 -11.78 18.66 26.09
C ARG A 765 -10.62 17.75 25.68
N MET A 766 -9.53 18.26 25.12
CA MET A 766 -8.33 17.44 24.91
C MET A 766 -7.66 17.05 26.23
N THR A 767 -7.83 17.86 27.28
CA THR A 767 -7.17 17.64 28.58
C THR A 767 -8.15 17.39 29.72
N TYR A 768 -9.44 17.70 29.56
CA TYR A 768 -10.45 17.60 30.62
C TYR A 768 -10.01 18.23 31.96
N GLY A 769 -9.15 19.25 31.92
CA GLY A 769 -8.61 19.88 33.12
C GLY A 769 -7.75 18.97 34.01
N PHE A 770 -7.27 17.83 33.51
CA PHE A 770 -6.31 16.99 34.24
C PHE A 770 -5.02 17.76 34.53
N ALA A 771 -4.40 17.49 35.68
CA ALA A 771 -3.02 17.91 35.91
C ALA A 771 -2.06 17.09 35.03
N GLN A 772 -0.95 17.70 34.62
CA GLN A 772 0.12 16.98 33.93
C GLN A 772 0.72 15.92 34.87
N THR A 773 0.74 14.65 34.42
CA THR A 773 1.36 13.52 35.09
C THR A 773 2.79 13.27 34.60
N GLY A 774 3.12 13.78 33.41
CA GLY A 774 4.44 13.76 32.81
C GLY A 774 5.11 15.13 32.80
N LYS A 775 6.19 15.26 32.03
CA LYS A 775 6.93 16.53 31.89
C LYS A 775 6.19 17.50 30.97
N ALA A 776 5.98 18.73 31.43
CA ALA A 776 5.47 19.86 30.64
C ALA A 776 6.56 20.46 29.71
N GLY A 777 6.15 21.18 28.67
CA GLY A 777 7.05 21.93 27.79
C GLY A 777 8.04 21.06 27.01
N GLN A 778 7.68 19.81 26.71
CA GLN A 778 8.46 18.97 25.80
C GLN A 778 8.30 19.49 24.36
N ALA A 779 9.29 19.20 23.52
CA ALA A 779 9.17 19.49 22.10
C ALA A 779 7.94 18.78 21.51
N ALA A 780 7.34 19.40 20.51
CA ALA A 780 6.24 18.83 19.75
C ALA A 780 6.62 17.46 19.18
N VAL A 781 5.65 16.55 19.15
CA VAL A 781 5.82 15.21 18.59
C VAL A 781 4.67 15.00 17.63
N VAL A 782 4.94 15.17 16.33
CA VAL A 782 3.95 15.00 15.28
C VAL A 782 4.18 13.68 14.56
N PRO A 783 3.26 12.70 14.67
CA PRO A 783 3.30 11.47 13.90
C PRO A 783 3.36 11.73 12.39
N ASP A 784 4.13 10.92 11.67
CA ASP A 784 4.26 11.03 10.20
C ASP A 784 2.92 10.95 9.49
N ALA A 785 2.03 10.05 9.93
CA ALA A 785 0.71 9.88 9.34
C ALA A 785 -0.23 11.07 9.60
N ALA A 786 0.01 11.89 10.64
CA ALA A 786 -0.88 12.99 11.01
C ALA A 786 -1.01 14.05 9.92
N VAL A 787 0.02 14.21 9.06
CA VAL A 787 -0.04 15.14 7.92
C VAL A 787 -1.17 14.81 6.95
N ASN A 788 -1.56 13.54 6.86
CA ASN A 788 -2.63 13.08 5.96
C ASN A 788 -3.98 13.72 6.29
N LEU A 789 -4.19 14.17 7.53
CA LEU A 789 -5.41 14.87 7.96
C LEU A 789 -5.49 16.30 7.41
N LEU A 790 -4.37 16.89 6.95
CA LEU A 790 -4.32 18.27 6.46
C LEU A 790 -4.01 18.37 4.96
N ARG A 791 -3.68 17.27 4.28
CA ARG A 791 -3.22 17.27 2.88
C ARG A 791 -4.22 17.93 1.92
N ASP A 792 -5.51 17.67 2.12
CA ASP A 792 -6.56 18.11 1.20
C ASP A 792 -7.21 19.44 1.60
N VAL A 793 -6.65 20.12 2.62
CA VAL A 793 -7.07 21.48 2.99
C VAL A 793 -6.70 22.44 1.84
N PRO A 794 -7.66 23.08 1.15
CA PRO A 794 -7.37 23.88 -0.04
C PRO A 794 -6.34 24.99 0.20
N GLY A 795 -6.43 25.64 1.37
CA GLY A 795 -5.51 26.69 1.79
C GLY A 795 -4.07 26.23 2.04
N TYR A 796 -3.83 24.93 2.20
CA TYR A 796 -2.51 24.33 2.45
C TYR A 796 -1.96 23.57 1.24
N SER A 797 -2.62 23.64 0.09
CA SER A 797 -2.23 22.93 -1.14
C SER A 797 -0.78 23.18 -1.61
N THR A 798 -0.15 24.27 -1.16
CA THR A 798 1.25 24.60 -1.47
C THR A 798 2.25 24.15 -0.40
N LEU A 799 1.79 23.61 0.74
CA LEU A 799 2.65 23.16 1.82
C LEU A 799 3.17 21.75 1.57
N THR A 800 4.45 21.55 1.87
CA THR A 800 5.11 20.24 1.94
C THR A 800 4.71 19.49 3.20
N ASP A 801 4.88 18.17 3.22
CA ASP A 801 4.66 17.35 4.43
C ASP A 801 5.44 17.88 5.65
N ALA A 802 6.66 18.38 5.45
CA ALA A 802 7.46 18.97 6.53
C ALA A 802 6.83 20.25 7.09
N GLN A 803 6.30 21.11 6.23
CA GLN A 803 5.59 22.33 6.65
C GLN A 803 4.25 21.98 7.31
N LEU A 804 3.51 20.98 6.82
CA LEU A 804 2.28 20.49 7.47
C LEU A 804 2.56 19.93 8.87
N LYS A 805 3.67 19.21 9.06
CA LYS A 805 4.11 18.80 10.41
C LYS A 805 4.36 20.00 11.30
N GLU A 806 5.01 21.04 10.81
CA GLU A 806 5.24 22.24 11.60
C GLU A 806 3.93 22.96 11.96
N VAL A 807 2.94 22.97 11.06
CA VAL A 807 1.58 23.50 11.37
C VAL A 807 0.93 22.71 12.51
N LEU A 808 0.99 21.38 12.46
CA LEU A 808 0.49 20.53 13.55
C LEU A 808 1.26 20.78 14.84
N ALA A 809 2.60 20.84 14.78
CA ALA A 809 3.46 21.09 15.93
C ALA A 809 3.16 22.44 16.61
N MET A 810 2.95 23.51 15.82
CA MET A 810 2.64 24.84 16.33
C MET A 810 1.20 24.99 16.84
N THR A 811 0.34 24.00 16.61
CA THR A 811 -1.04 23.98 17.11
C THR A 811 -1.27 22.95 18.23
N GLU A 812 -0.26 22.14 18.57
CA GLU A 812 -0.34 21.16 19.67
C GLU A 812 -0.69 21.81 21.03
N ILE A 813 -1.39 21.05 21.88
CA ILE A 813 -1.45 21.37 23.31
C ILE A 813 -0.13 20.99 24.01
N ASP A 814 0.11 21.52 25.21
CA ASP A 814 1.33 21.24 25.98
C ASP A 814 1.45 19.74 26.35
N SER A 815 2.67 19.27 26.57
CA SER A 815 2.98 17.87 26.88
C SER A 815 2.66 17.48 28.32
N GLY A 816 2.64 16.19 28.62
CA GLY A 816 2.63 15.66 29.97
C GLY A 816 1.26 15.44 30.59
N TYR A 817 0.16 15.71 29.89
CA TYR A 817 -1.17 15.29 30.32
C TYR A 817 -1.30 13.74 30.32
N PRO A 818 -2.28 13.16 31.03
CA PRO A 818 -2.54 11.72 30.95
C PRO A 818 -2.70 11.25 29.50
N LEU A 819 -2.23 10.04 29.20
CA LEU A 819 -2.18 9.43 27.86
C LEU A 819 -1.09 9.97 26.92
N ASP A 820 -0.45 11.10 27.24
CA ASP A 820 0.56 11.70 26.38
C ASP A 820 1.76 10.76 26.11
N ALA A 821 2.26 10.09 27.15
CA ALA A 821 3.54 9.41 27.13
C ALA A 821 3.58 8.22 26.15
N SER A 822 2.47 7.50 26.00
CA SER A 822 2.35 6.40 25.03
C SER A 822 1.68 6.82 23.72
N SER A 823 1.03 7.98 23.66
CA SER A 823 0.25 8.39 22.48
C SER A 823 1.07 8.71 21.25
N GLU A 824 2.41 8.70 21.33
CA GLU A 824 3.29 9.12 20.23
C GLU A 824 2.97 10.53 19.69
N GLY A 825 2.36 11.39 20.51
CA GLY A 825 1.95 12.74 20.13
C GLY A 825 0.50 12.88 19.64
N TRP A 826 -0.23 11.78 19.39
CA TRP A 826 -1.64 11.84 18.99
C TRP A 826 -2.53 12.55 20.02
N GLY A 827 -2.20 12.45 21.32
CA GLY A 827 -2.92 13.16 22.37
C GLY A 827 -2.78 14.68 22.31
N ARG A 828 -1.78 15.20 21.58
CA ARG A 828 -1.47 16.64 21.52
C ARG A 828 -2.07 17.36 20.32
N ILE A 829 -2.48 16.63 19.28
CA ILE A 829 -2.91 17.23 18.01
C ILE A 829 -4.25 17.98 18.16
N ASN A 830 -4.19 19.31 18.00
CA ASN A 830 -5.36 20.16 18.01
C ASN A 830 -5.88 20.43 16.59
N LEU A 831 -6.65 19.49 16.03
CA LEU A 831 -7.17 19.64 14.67
C LEU A 831 -8.10 20.85 14.50
N ALA A 832 -8.89 21.21 15.53
CA ALA A 832 -9.77 22.37 15.44
C ALA A 832 -8.98 23.68 15.22
N ALA A 833 -7.84 23.83 15.90
CA ALA A 833 -6.90 24.92 15.68
C ALA A 833 -6.18 24.82 14.32
N ALA A 834 -5.75 23.62 13.93
CA ALA A 834 -5.04 23.40 12.65
C ALA A 834 -5.91 23.73 11.43
N TYR A 835 -7.20 23.36 11.42
CA TYR A 835 -8.12 23.67 10.32
C TYR A 835 -8.49 25.16 10.19
N SER A 836 -8.21 25.97 11.22
CA SER A 836 -8.49 27.41 11.25
C SER A 836 -7.22 28.26 11.19
N SER A 837 -6.12 27.73 10.67
CA SER A 837 -4.83 28.41 10.75
C SER A 837 -4.45 29.20 9.49
N LYS A 838 -3.88 30.39 9.70
CA LYS A 838 -3.07 31.10 8.70
C LYS A 838 -1.60 30.78 8.93
N VAL A 839 -0.96 30.20 7.92
CA VAL A 839 0.45 29.79 7.94
C VAL A 839 1.28 30.86 7.23
N THR A 840 2.28 31.39 7.92
CA THR A 840 3.20 32.38 7.36
C THR A 840 4.54 31.70 7.07
N LEU A 841 4.97 31.75 5.81
CA LEU A 841 6.26 31.27 5.35
C LEU A 841 7.25 32.43 5.20
N ASN A 842 8.53 32.20 5.51
CA ASN A 842 9.59 33.11 5.09
C ASN A 842 9.96 32.90 3.60
N THR A 843 10.90 33.69 3.06
CA THR A 843 11.31 33.58 1.65
C THR A 843 12.03 32.26 1.29
N LYS A 844 12.50 31.51 2.30
CA LYS A 844 13.11 30.18 2.13
C LYS A 844 12.09 29.05 2.16
N GLY A 845 10.83 29.35 2.50
CA GLY A 845 9.77 28.37 2.68
C GLY A 845 9.69 27.78 4.10
N ASP A 846 10.41 28.31 5.09
CA ASP A 846 10.25 27.84 6.48
C ASP A 846 8.96 28.42 7.07
N VAL A 847 8.21 27.62 7.83
CA VAL A 847 7.06 28.11 8.61
C VAL A 847 7.60 28.95 9.77
N ILE A 848 7.19 30.23 9.82
CA ILE A 848 7.65 31.18 10.86
C ILE A 848 6.53 31.62 11.80
N ALA A 849 5.27 31.45 11.40
CA ALA A 849 4.13 31.71 12.27
C ALA A 849 2.90 30.90 11.82
N VAL A 850 2.11 30.47 12.81
CA VAL A 850 0.80 29.84 12.62
C VAL A 850 -0.19 30.60 13.50
N THR A 851 -1.15 31.28 12.89
CA THR A 851 -2.19 32.05 13.59
C THR A 851 -3.53 31.34 13.46
N THR A 852 -4.08 30.86 14.57
CA THR A 852 -5.34 30.10 14.61
C THR A 852 -6.57 31.02 14.57
N GLY A 853 -7.77 30.45 14.47
CA GLY A 853 -9.04 31.20 14.57
C GLY A 853 -9.45 31.95 13.30
N GLN A 854 -8.90 31.58 12.15
CA GLN A 854 -9.30 32.10 10.85
C GLN A 854 -10.55 31.39 10.35
N ASN A 855 -11.42 32.12 9.63
CA ASN A 855 -12.58 31.52 8.97
C ASN A 855 -12.18 30.57 7.83
N VAL A 856 -11.01 30.80 7.23
CA VAL A 856 -10.48 30.00 6.11
C VAL A 856 -8.98 29.77 6.36
N ALA A 857 -8.57 28.51 6.33
CA ALA A 857 -7.16 28.14 6.34
C ALA A 857 -6.42 28.75 5.14
N SER A 858 -5.23 29.30 5.35
CA SER A 858 -4.50 30.00 4.29
C SER A 858 -3.00 29.98 4.51
N VAL A 859 -2.25 30.21 3.43
CA VAL A 859 -0.79 30.36 3.45
C VAL A 859 -0.42 31.72 2.88
N GLU A 860 0.46 32.44 3.55
CA GLU A 860 1.07 33.67 3.05
C GLU A 860 2.59 33.60 3.13
N THR A 861 3.29 34.35 2.27
CA THR A 861 4.76 34.47 2.31
C THR A 861 5.14 35.88 2.71
N GLN A 862 5.91 36.01 3.80
CA GLN A 862 6.43 37.29 4.26
C GLN A 862 7.83 37.53 3.68
N SER A 863 8.04 38.71 3.07
CA SER A 863 9.35 39.12 2.54
C SER A 863 10.32 39.45 3.67
N ASP A 864 11.55 38.96 3.58
CA ASP A 864 12.67 39.28 4.49
C ASP A 864 13.19 40.72 4.26
N ALA A 865 12.37 41.74 4.53
CA ALA A 865 12.86 43.11 4.59
C ALA A 865 13.23 43.45 6.05
N PRO A 866 14.45 43.95 6.32
CA PRO A 866 14.78 44.42 7.66
C PRO A 866 13.96 45.68 7.94
N THR A 867 13.13 45.66 8.99
CA THR A 867 12.58 46.88 9.58
C THR A 867 13.72 47.71 10.15
N LYS A 868 14.21 48.67 9.37
CA LYS A 868 15.09 49.72 9.88
C LYS A 868 14.24 50.71 10.70
N PRO A 869 14.67 51.16 11.89
CA PRO A 869 14.00 52.23 12.60
C PRO A 869 14.11 53.51 11.76
N ASP A 870 12.99 54.16 11.50
CA ASP A 870 12.96 55.42 10.78
C ASP A 870 13.66 56.50 11.60
N THR A 871 14.86 56.85 11.15
CA THR A 871 15.62 58.01 11.59
C THR A 871 16.06 58.73 10.34
N ASN A 872 15.29 59.72 9.90
CA ASN A 872 15.87 60.99 9.50
C ASN A 872 14.84 62.13 9.40
N ASN A 873 15.17 63.18 10.15
CA ASN A 873 14.71 64.56 10.02
C ASN A 873 14.91 65.08 8.60
N GLY A 874 13.93 65.82 8.06
CA GLY A 874 14.13 66.58 6.82
C GLY A 874 12.89 67.28 6.25
N LYS A 875 12.53 68.43 6.85
CA LYS A 875 11.81 69.59 6.25
C LYS A 875 10.44 69.37 5.58
N SER A 876 9.42 69.96 6.20
CA SER A 876 8.23 70.47 5.51
C SER A 876 7.94 71.90 5.97
N ASP A 877 8.02 72.85 5.04
CA ASP A 877 7.62 74.23 5.20
C ASP A 877 6.08 74.36 5.10
N THR A 878 5.43 74.71 6.22
CA THR A 878 4.23 75.60 6.42
C THR A 878 2.91 75.41 5.62
N PRO A 879 1.74 75.96 6.07
CA PRO A 879 1.48 76.81 7.24
C PRO A 879 0.25 76.47 8.15
N ALA A 880 0.39 76.89 9.42
CA ALA A 880 -0.59 77.44 10.38
C ALA A 880 -1.95 76.75 10.61
N PRO A 881 -2.39 76.62 11.88
CA PRO A 881 -3.13 77.74 12.46
C PRO A 881 -2.78 78.09 13.93
N SER A 882 -3.30 79.26 14.30
CA SER A 882 -3.09 80.06 15.51
C SER A 882 -3.18 79.35 16.85
N ALA A 883 -2.32 79.78 17.77
CA ALA A 883 -2.37 79.49 19.20
C ALA A 883 -3.51 80.24 19.91
N THR A 884 -4.01 79.68 21.02
CA THR A 884 -4.42 80.42 22.23
C THR A 884 -4.54 79.51 23.47
N THR A 885 -3.86 79.94 24.55
CA THR A 885 -4.21 79.91 26.01
C THR A 885 -4.48 78.58 26.73
N LYS A 886 -3.67 78.17 27.72
CA LYS A 886 -3.60 78.55 29.18
C LYS A 886 -4.75 78.03 30.06
N ASP A 887 -4.43 77.10 30.98
CA ASP A 887 -4.72 77.04 32.45
C ASP A 887 -4.56 75.58 32.96
N LYS A 888 -3.76 75.25 33.99
CA LYS A 888 -3.85 75.41 35.48
C LYS A 888 -4.93 74.55 36.17
N GLY A 889 -4.47 73.77 37.18
CA GLY A 889 -5.27 73.14 38.25
C GLY A 889 -4.94 71.64 38.41
N ALA A 890 -4.11 71.15 39.35
CA ALA A 890 -4.10 71.21 40.82
C ALA A 890 -4.98 70.14 41.50
N ALA A 891 -4.30 69.26 42.25
CA ALA A 891 -4.69 68.52 43.47
C ALA A 891 -5.92 67.57 43.38
N ASP A 892 -6.15 66.55 44.20
CA ASP A 892 -5.52 66.06 45.42
C ASP A 892 -6.04 64.62 45.70
N THR A 893 -5.30 63.85 46.52
CA THR A 893 -5.70 62.82 47.52
C THR A 893 -7.03 62.04 47.36
N THR A 894 -7.16 60.73 47.63
CA THR A 894 -6.73 59.99 48.83
C THR A 894 -7.03 58.47 48.67
N ALA A 895 -6.34 57.65 49.47
CA ALA A 895 -6.25 56.19 49.44
C ALA A 895 -7.48 55.38 49.92
N ALA A 896 -7.63 54.11 49.45
CA ALA A 896 -7.36 52.89 50.24
C ALA A 896 -7.94 51.56 49.64
N LYS A 897 -7.04 50.59 49.40
CA LYS A 897 -7.11 49.11 49.60
C LYS A 897 -8.31 48.28 49.06
N LYS A 898 -8.06 47.39 48.08
CA LYS A 898 -7.83 45.91 48.25
C LYS A 898 -7.81 45.15 46.90
N ASN A 899 -6.82 44.26 46.76
CA ASN A 899 -6.68 43.02 45.97
C ASN A 899 -7.38 42.85 44.61
N GLY A 900 -6.56 42.76 43.56
CA GLY A 900 -6.87 42.07 42.31
C GLY A 900 -5.56 41.71 41.61
N ALA A 901 -5.14 40.44 41.72
CA ALA A 901 -4.03 39.91 40.95
C ALA A 901 -4.48 39.72 39.50
N LEU A 902 -3.83 40.42 38.57
CA LEU A 902 -3.90 40.17 37.14
C LEU A 902 -2.47 40.28 36.59
N ALA A 903 -2.07 39.22 35.91
CA ALA A 903 -0.73 38.93 35.46
C ALA A 903 -0.20 40.00 34.49
N THR A 904 0.99 40.51 34.79
CA THR A 904 1.78 41.33 33.88
C THR A 904 2.57 40.44 32.93
N THR A 905 2.43 40.77 31.66
CA THR A 905 3.32 40.44 30.55
C THR A 905 4.76 40.92 30.81
N GLY A 906 5.75 40.19 30.26
CA GLY A 906 7.08 40.72 29.95
C GLY A 906 8.28 40.10 30.68
N ALA A 907 9.05 39.27 29.99
CA ALA A 907 10.49 39.11 30.17
C ALA A 907 11.09 38.90 28.76
N GLN A 908 11.68 39.90 28.10
CA GLN A 908 13.10 40.26 28.23
C GLN A 908 14.01 39.03 28.10
N SER A 909 14.35 38.64 26.87
CA SER A 909 15.50 37.77 26.59
C SER A 909 16.73 38.65 26.34
N SER A 910 17.58 38.69 27.37
CA SER A 910 18.96 39.13 27.29
C SER A 910 19.73 38.28 26.28
N GLY A 911 20.55 38.93 25.45
CA GLY A 911 21.42 38.27 24.48
C GLY A 911 22.40 37.30 25.15
N ILE A 912 22.44 36.07 24.63
CA ILE A 912 23.53 35.12 24.87
C ILE A 912 24.15 34.81 23.52
N ILE A 913 25.42 35.23 23.41
CA ILE A 913 26.33 34.90 22.31
C ILE A 913 26.57 33.39 22.34
N VAL A 914 26.09 32.66 21.34
CA VAL A 914 26.48 31.27 21.11
C VAL A 914 27.70 31.26 20.21
N ALA A 915 28.86 31.00 20.81
CA ALA A 915 30.09 30.71 20.10
C ALA A 915 30.02 29.32 19.46
N PHE A 916 30.30 29.24 18.16
CA PHE A 916 30.50 27.99 17.44
C PHE A 916 31.77 27.30 17.96
N VAL A 917 31.62 26.12 18.57
CA VAL A 917 32.71 25.16 18.79
C VAL A 917 32.53 24.03 17.79
N VAL A 918 33.44 24.00 16.80
CA VAL A 918 33.63 22.89 15.87
C VAL A 918 34.23 21.72 16.65
N LEU A 919 33.51 20.60 16.74
CA LEU A 919 34.05 19.33 17.23
C LEU A 919 34.22 18.36 16.06
N LEU A 920 35.48 18.19 15.66
CA LEU A 920 35.99 17.09 14.86
C LEU A 920 35.86 15.79 15.67
N SER A 921 35.00 14.87 15.23
CA SER A 921 34.97 13.49 15.73
C SER A 921 35.91 12.62 14.88
N GLY A 922 37.09 12.35 15.44
CA GLY A 922 37.99 11.31 14.95
C GLY A 922 37.43 9.93 15.25
N ALA A 923 37.41 9.07 14.23
CA ALA A 923 37.10 7.65 14.36
C ALA A 923 38.21 6.94 15.14
N VAL A 924 37.86 6.32 16.28
CA VAL A 924 38.70 5.32 16.94
C VAL A 924 38.05 3.95 16.74
N LEU A 925 38.77 3.15 15.96
CA LEU A 925 38.51 1.76 15.61
C LEU A 925 38.86 0.86 16.80
N THR A 926 37.88 0.18 17.41
CA THR A 926 38.15 -0.83 18.44
C THR A 926 38.13 -2.23 17.82
N LEU A 927 39.32 -2.77 17.58
CA LEU A 927 39.58 -4.18 17.27
C LEU A 927 39.24 -5.06 18.49
N VAL A 928 38.40 -6.09 18.30
CA VAL A 928 38.28 -7.21 19.25
C VAL A 928 39.01 -8.42 18.66
N LEU A 929 40.22 -8.67 19.16
CA LEU A 929 41.01 -9.88 18.90
C LEU A 929 40.66 -10.96 19.92
N ARG A 930 40.08 -12.07 19.43
CA ARG A 930 39.97 -13.35 20.14
C ARG A 930 41.34 -13.84 20.56
N LYS A 931 41.51 -14.21 21.83
CA LYS A 931 42.66 -14.99 22.30
C LYS A 931 42.17 -16.26 23.00
N ARG A 932 42.40 -17.41 22.36
CA ARG A 932 42.39 -18.74 22.97
C ARG A 932 43.55 -18.85 23.96
N VAL A 933 43.30 -19.36 25.17
CA VAL A 933 44.27 -20.18 25.92
C VAL A 933 43.52 -21.22 26.76
N ARG A 934 43.84 -22.49 26.45
CA ARG A 934 43.62 -23.76 27.16
C ARG A 934 42.21 -24.30 27.31
#